data_AF-A0A2L1UY34-F1
#
_entry.id   AF-A0A2L1UY34-F1
#
_cell.length_a   1.000
_cell.length_b   1.000
_cell.length_c   1.000
_cell.angle_alpha   90.00
_cell.angle_beta   90.00
_cell.angle_gamma   90.00
#
_symmetry.space_group_name_H-M   'P 1'
#
loop_
_entity.id
_entity.type
_entity.pdbx_description
1 polymer ?
#
loop_
_entity_poly.entity_id
_entity_poly.type
_entity_poly.pdbx_seq_one_letter_code
_entity_poly.pdbx_strand_id
1 'polypeptide(L)'
;MTRLHRATGGCARFVCTFLLLSLVSVSSAIAQSAGCTALDNATFSSATFAAQAYQASQFDAGDTLTLTFTDSGAGVNSDITNTDSFGLTNYGMSTFTTYYPTAGSGGTAGTHTYTVTGSQLVSAGLRFRMTTSHGYLSPLTVSCTSATSASTDASLSTLSASQGSLSPAFSSGTSSYNVVVANSVTHISLTPTTRNNTATVTVNGVSVTSGSASGSVALSEGNNTLSVVVTAGDGTTTSAYTVVVQRSGQAPVAGSDSTSVAFNSSNNAITLPLSGGTATSVAVTSPPAHGSVVITGTTATYTPVSNYSGADSFSYTASNTWGTSTPATISLTISAPTITLSPATLAAATSGTTYAQTFTASGGSGNYSFSISGTLPPGLTFTPGGELSGIPAAAGSYHFTIIAQDTANAASGTQNYTITVSGQAPVANAVSTTVTGNSSNNAIVPALSGGAAASVTVATAPLHGTAVASGTSLSYTPVAGYSGTDTFTYTASNNWGTSAPATVSIHVTNVTLSFTPASGTLSSATVGTPWSQTITASSGTSPYTYSASGLPTGLTISASTGEISGTPTVSGSYTIQVSAADNAGITGTVSYQLTVAGQAPVVSAVSSTVAANTRENLIEPMLSGGAVTSLAIVQQPAHGTARIQSLKIRYTPVAGYSGSDSFIYSASNNFGAAQATVTLNVTATTLAFTPASGALPEGRAGTSYRQTFSTSGGTAPYQFRISGVLPAGLALAGDTLSGTPAAAGNSNFTLTATDASGVTSQVTYTLNIISAEPVGASHTASVLAGKSVRVNLTESATGGPFTGARLVDLPPKTLGNATLGESENNVYLDFDAASQASGTVALRYVLLTQDSQSAPATVTFTIAGRPDPSKDPDVLGLVSAQIQSAQNFARAQIRNFSDRLETLHNPASVHSGMNGIRFNMPSSKKERGLDDTLWNSAWENNRQTPELPQLTDKTSAQHPLNRNNSRINYWTGGFVDFGHSGKDGASFSHTLVGISTGADYQFTPEFTAGMGIGFGRDVSDIGDSGSRSNGRSVSSAFYGSYHPDNYFIDGLIGYSHLDYDSRRYVTEMDHFARGDRGGYQVFGAVTTGYDYRLPDLLISPYGRLQLSRTRLNSYTESNADAYDLAFASQVLNDVTGAVGIRTQYALPLTWSMLRWQSRVEYTHAFSDQGRARLGYADSGNDSWSAEVFGDSQENIVLGMGLDFLLPHNITPGIAYQGTLGLDAARSRSQMIMVRVNIGF
;
A
#
# COMPACT_ATOMS: atom_id res chain seq x y z
N MET A 1 50.16 20.33 37.34
CA MET A 1 50.75 21.30 38.30
C MET A 1 50.12 22.67 38.06
N THR A 2 49.93 23.46 39.13
CA THR A 2 49.80 24.95 39.17
C THR A 2 48.93 25.72 38.15
N ARG A 3 47.87 26.38 38.69
CA ARG A 3 47.54 27.84 38.66
C ARG A 3 47.59 28.60 37.29
N LEU A 4 46.68 29.54 36.94
CA LEU A 4 45.86 30.46 37.74
C LEU A 4 44.71 31.16 36.92
N HIS A 5 43.55 31.41 37.56
CA HIS A 5 42.66 32.60 37.47
C HIS A 5 41.76 33.01 36.24
N ARG A 6 40.44 32.98 36.52
CA ARG A 6 39.41 34.07 36.50
C ARG A 6 38.62 34.53 35.23
N ALA A 7 37.34 34.84 35.53
CA ALA A 7 36.30 35.63 34.84
C ALA A 7 35.52 34.94 33.67
N THR A 8 34.28 34.45 33.83
CA THR A 8 32.96 35.15 33.96
C THR A 8 32.72 36.17 32.82
N GLY A 9 31.73 36.07 31.92
CA GLY A 9 30.35 35.53 32.03
C GLY A 9 29.35 36.70 32.17
N GLY A 10 28.18 36.78 31.53
CA GLY A 10 27.50 35.94 30.53
C GLY A 10 26.30 36.71 29.93
N CYS A 11 25.74 36.24 28.80
CA CYS A 11 24.66 36.95 28.08
C CYS A 11 23.25 36.77 28.69
N ALA A 12 22.36 37.70 28.36
CA ALA A 12 20.96 37.72 28.78
C ALA A 12 20.00 37.05 27.75
N ARG A 13 18.73 36.91 28.18
CA ARG A 13 17.41 37.10 27.46
C ARG A 13 16.49 35.88 27.51
N PHE A 14 15.15 35.98 27.45
CA PHE A 14 14.14 37.08 27.31
C PHE A 14 12.97 36.79 28.30
N VAL A 15 11.97 37.63 28.62
CA VAL A 15 10.96 38.37 27.82
C VAL A 15 10.46 39.62 28.59
N CYS A 16 9.90 40.62 27.89
CA CYS A 16 9.28 41.85 28.44
C CYS A 16 8.03 41.54 29.34
N THR A 17 7.54 42.40 30.24
CA THR A 17 7.02 43.76 29.94
C THR A 17 6.69 44.56 31.23
N PHE A 18 7.04 45.84 31.27
CA PHE A 18 6.47 46.96 32.07
C PHE A 18 6.68 47.14 33.61
N LEU A 19 7.32 48.29 33.90
CA LEU A 19 6.98 49.35 34.89
C LEU A 19 7.42 49.26 36.37
N LEU A 20 7.78 50.46 36.89
CA LEU A 20 8.15 50.84 38.27
C LEU A 20 9.48 50.22 38.78
N LEU A 21 10.62 50.92 38.87
CA LEU A 21 10.96 52.26 39.38
C LEU A 21 10.86 52.39 40.91
N SER A 22 11.97 52.81 41.55
CA SER A 22 12.20 52.95 43.01
C SER A 22 12.31 51.60 43.77
N LEU A 23 13.09 51.44 44.84
CA LEU A 23 13.72 52.43 45.74
C LEU A 23 15.22 52.18 45.95
N VAL A 24 15.99 53.26 46.03
CA VAL A 24 17.33 53.27 46.64
C VAL A 24 17.13 53.27 48.15
N SER A 25 17.75 52.33 48.88
CA SER A 25 17.82 52.37 50.34
C SER A 25 18.86 53.40 50.78
N VAL A 26 18.48 54.68 50.71
CA VAL A 26 19.25 55.80 51.27
C VAL A 26 19.22 55.66 52.79
N SER A 27 20.37 55.80 53.46
CA SER A 27 20.41 55.96 54.91
C SER A 27 19.79 57.30 55.29
N SER A 28 18.48 57.32 55.49
CA SER A 28 17.78 58.48 56.04
C SER A 28 18.11 58.61 57.52
N ALA A 29 19.19 59.32 57.83
CA ALA A 29 19.15 60.21 58.97
C ALA A 29 17.87 61.04 58.85
N ILE A 30 17.12 61.22 59.94
CA ILE A 30 15.79 61.83 59.91
C ILE A 30 15.93 63.24 59.32
N ALA A 31 15.61 63.37 58.04
CA ALA A 31 15.65 64.62 57.32
C ALA A 31 14.39 65.40 57.66
N GLN A 32 14.53 66.70 57.94
CA GLN A 32 13.38 67.61 57.95
C GLN A 32 12.64 67.48 56.61
N SER A 33 11.32 67.64 56.61
CA SER A 33 10.52 67.62 55.39
C SER A 33 11.04 68.62 54.35
N ALA A 34 10.75 68.41 53.07
CA ALA A 34 11.28 69.24 51.99
C ALA A 34 10.92 70.72 52.13
N GLY A 35 9.73 71.00 52.68
CA GLY A 35 9.23 72.35 52.99
C GLY A 35 9.96 72.98 54.17
N CYS A 36 10.16 72.22 55.27
CA CYS A 36 10.91 72.72 56.42
C CYS A 36 12.40 72.93 56.11
N THR A 37 13.02 72.01 55.36
CA THR A 37 14.40 72.18 54.87
C THR A 37 14.56 73.43 54.00
N ALA A 38 13.57 73.75 53.16
CA ALA A 38 13.61 74.92 52.28
C ALA A 38 13.28 76.25 52.99
N LEU A 39 12.60 76.20 54.13
CA LEU A 39 12.24 77.38 54.93
C LEU A 39 13.30 77.74 55.97
N ASP A 40 13.86 76.75 56.68
CA ASP A 40 14.91 76.97 57.69
C ASP A 40 16.23 77.49 57.09
N ASN A 41 16.49 77.22 55.80
CA ASN A 41 17.69 77.66 55.08
C ASN A 41 17.54 79.00 54.34
N ALA A 42 16.41 79.72 54.49
CA ALA A 42 16.12 80.93 53.73
C ALA A 42 15.89 82.17 54.64
N THR A 43 16.37 83.33 54.20
CA THR A 43 16.18 84.62 54.91
C THR A 43 15.50 85.61 53.98
N PHE A 44 14.36 86.17 54.40
CA PHE A 44 13.50 86.94 53.51
C PHE A 44 13.52 88.44 53.86
N SER A 45 14.35 89.21 53.17
CA SER A 45 14.33 90.68 53.24
C SER A 45 13.21 91.29 52.38
N SER A 46 12.90 90.73 51.22
CA SER A 46 11.62 90.98 50.55
C SER A 46 11.11 89.72 49.87
N ALA A 47 9.80 89.53 49.90
CA ALA A 47 9.11 88.33 49.45
C ALA A 47 7.79 88.71 48.79
N THR A 48 7.54 88.21 47.58
CA THR A 48 6.22 88.31 46.93
C THR A 48 5.51 86.96 47.01
N PHE A 49 4.17 86.98 47.07
CA PHE A 49 3.35 85.74 47.15
C PHE A 49 3.61 84.75 46.00
N ALA A 50 4.10 85.22 44.85
CA ALA A 50 4.46 84.36 43.73
C ALA A 50 5.78 83.61 43.95
N ALA A 51 6.74 84.24 44.65
CA ALA A 51 8.07 83.67 44.91
C ALA A 51 8.12 82.75 46.14
N GLN A 52 7.30 83.03 47.16
CA GLN A 52 7.32 82.29 48.44
C GLN A 52 6.01 81.53 48.68
N ALA A 53 5.89 80.38 48.02
CA ALA A 53 4.72 79.51 48.07
C ALA A 53 5.15 78.04 48.10
N TYR A 54 4.78 77.34 49.16
CA TYR A 54 5.14 75.96 49.45
C TYR A 54 3.88 75.09 49.49
N GLN A 55 3.87 73.98 48.75
CA GLN A 55 2.70 73.11 48.63
C GLN A 55 2.55 72.20 49.85
N ALA A 56 1.31 71.78 50.11
CA ALA A 56 0.97 70.93 51.26
C ALA A 56 1.79 69.62 51.30
N SER A 57 2.07 69.03 50.13
CA SER A 57 2.86 67.82 49.96
C SER A 57 4.36 67.97 50.24
N GLN A 58 4.84 69.16 50.63
CA GLN A 58 6.23 69.39 51.01
C GLN A 58 6.47 69.26 52.52
N PHE A 59 5.40 69.17 53.32
CA PHE A 59 5.46 69.06 54.79
C PHE A 59 4.97 67.69 55.24
N ASP A 60 5.40 67.26 56.43
CA ASP A 60 4.91 66.05 57.09
C ASP A 60 3.93 66.38 58.22
N ALA A 61 3.02 65.45 58.52
CA ALA A 61 1.95 65.70 59.49
C ALA A 61 2.46 65.94 60.93
N GLY A 62 3.71 65.53 61.22
CA GLY A 62 4.39 65.75 62.49
C GLY A 62 5.23 67.02 62.58
N ASP A 63 5.27 67.85 61.52
CA ASP A 63 6.05 69.10 61.51
C ASP A 63 5.38 70.22 62.32
N THR A 64 6.11 71.30 62.65
CA THR A 64 5.54 72.55 63.18
C THR A 64 6.42 73.73 62.81
N LEU A 65 5.84 74.77 62.19
CA LEU A 65 6.55 75.93 61.63
C LEU A 65 6.28 77.21 62.43
N THR A 66 7.29 78.05 62.65
CA THR A 66 7.15 79.37 63.29
C THR A 66 7.79 80.48 62.46
N LEU A 67 7.06 81.57 62.22
CA LEU A 67 7.41 82.74 61.39
C LEU A 67 7.49 84.00 62.26
N THR A 68 8.56 84.79 62.21
CA THR A 68 8.76 85.96 63.10
C THR A 68 9.39 87.17 62.40
N PHE A 69 8.87 88.37 62.64
CA PHE A 69 9.46 89.66 62.22
C PHE A 69 9.21 90.76 63.25
N THR A 70 9.93 91.89 63.16
CA THR A 70 9.81 93.03 64.08
C THR A 70 9.40 94.30 63.34
N ASP A 71 8.36 94.97 63.83
CA ASP A 71 7.95 96.31 63.41
C ASP A 71 8.65 97.37 64.27
N SER A 72 9.34 98.31 63.62
CA SER A 72 10.06 99.42 64.26
C SER A 72 9.14 100.54 64.79
N GLY A 73 7.89 100.61 64.34
CA GLY A 73 6.97 101.70 64.65
C GLY A 73 7.19 102.99 63.85
N ALA A 74 8.09 102.98 62.86
CA ALA A 74 8.19 104.04 61.86
C ALA A 74 7.19 103.79 60.71
N GLY A 75 6.77 104.85 60.02
CA GLY A 75 5.79 104.75 58.92
C GLY A 75 4.32 105.00 59.31
N VAL A 76 4.03 105.32 60.57
CA VAL A 76 2.68 105.48 61.15
C VAL A 76 1.72 106.36 60.32
N ASN A 77 2.24 107.35 59.59
CA ASN A 77 1.50 108.32 58.76
C ASN A 77 1.75 108.17 57.25
N SER A 78 2.30 107.04 56.78
CA SER A 78 2.49 106.76 55.36
C SER A 78 1.21 106.19 54.72
N ASP A 79 1.03 106.39 53.41
CA ASP A 79 -0.06 105.79 52.65
C ASP A 79 0.12 104.26 52.60
N ILE A 80 -0.98 103.50 52.71
CA ILE A 80 -0.98 102.02 52.66
C ILE A 80 -0.39 101.45 51.36
N THR A 81 -0.34 102.24 50.29
CA THR A 81 0.28 101.87 49.00
C THR A 81 1.78 102.13 48.97
N ASN A 82 2.35 102.84 49.95
CA ASN A 82 3.75 103.24 50.01
C ASN A 82 4.33 103.04 51.42
N THR A 83 4.18 101.82 51.92
CA THR A 83 4.64 101.39 53.24
C THR A 83 5.05 99.91 53.20
N ASP A 84 5.64 99.42 54.28
CA ASP A 84 6.02 98.01 54.42
C ASP A 84 4.81 97.13 54.78
N SER A 85 4.87 95.84 54.49
CA SER A 85 3.77 94.93 54.85
C SER A 85 4.22 93.48 54.99
N PHE A 86 3.53 92.70 55.82
CA PHE A 86 3.63 91.23 55.84
C PHE A 86 2.26 90.64 55.53
N GLY A 87 2.18 89.59 54.73
CA GLY A 87 0.92 88.91 54.44
C GLY A 87 1.06 87.41 54.43
N LEU A 88 0.09 86.70 55.01
CA LEU A 88 0.08 85.24 55.12
C LEU A 88 -1.24 84.66 54.62
N THR A 89 -1.17 83.54 53.89
CA THR A 89 -2.31 82.71 53.48
C THR A 89 -1.87 81.28 53.20
N ASN A 90 -2.82 80.41 52.85
CA ASN A 90 -2.56 79.05 52.41
C ASN A 90 -2.36 79.00 50.89
N TYR A 91 -1.60 78.03 50.38
CA TYR A 91 -1.07 78.03 49.01
C TYR A 91 -2.11 78.33 47.91
N GLY A 92 -3.33 77.78 48.03
CA GLY A 92 -4.40 77.90 47.04
C GLY A 92 -5.38 79.07 47.18
N MET A 93 -5.26 79.96 48.18
CA MET A 93 -6.26 81.01 48.45
C MET A 93 -5.76 82.43 48.11
N SER A 94 -6.70 83.31 47.73
CA SER A 94 -6.45 84.69 47.25
C SER A 94 -6.81 85.79 48.25
N THR A 95 -7.27 85.44 49.45
CA THR A 95 -7.44 86.35 50.59
C THR A 95 -6.27 86.20 51.56
N PHE A 96 -5.78 87.33 52.08
CA PHE A 96 -4.54 87.38 52.86
C PHE A 96 -4.73 88.16 54.15
N THR A 97 -4.37 87.60 55.28
CA THR A 97 -4.19 88.38 56.51
C THR A 97 -2.94 89.24 56.31
N THR A 98 -3.12 90.55 56.13
CA THR A 98 -2.01 91.49 55.88
C THR A 98 -1.84 92.44 57.06
N TYR A 99 -0.61 92.52 57.57
CA TYR A 99 -0.14 93.46 58.57
C TYR A 99 0.52 94.67 57.88
N TYR A 100 0.19 95.88 58.33
CA TYR A 100 0.79 97.15 57.88
C TYR A 100 1.19 98.00 59.11
N PRO A 101 2.34 98.73 59.09
CA PRO A 101 2.84 99.52 60.22
C PRO A 101 2.17 100.91 60.37
N THR A 102 1.05 101.16 59.69
CA THR A 102 0.32 102.45 59.71
C THR A 102 -0.79 102.48 60.79
N ALA A 103 -1.06 103.65 61.37
CA ALA A 103 -2.10 103.82 62.38
C ALA A 103 -3.51 103.81 61.78
N GLY A 104 -3.99 102.60 61.45
CA GLY A 104 -5.34 102.34 60.98
C GLY A 104 -5.69 100.86 60.81
N SER A 105 -4.69 99.97 60.72
CA SER A 105 -4.88 98.55 60.40
C SER A 105 -4.00 97.59 61.23
N GLY A 106 -3.81 97.89 62.52
CA GLY A 106 -3.21 96.96 63.50
C GLY A 106 -1.71 97.10 63.76
N GLY A 107 -1.02 98.02 63.08
CA GLY A 107 0.41 98.28 63.28
C GLY A 107 0.74 98.68 64.72
N THR A 108 1.43 97.81 65.45
CA THR A 108 1.96 98.07 66.80
C THR A 108 3.43 97.70 66.83
N ALA A 109 4.30 98.67 67.15
CA ALA A 109 5.75 98.48 67.20
C ALA A 109 6.13 97.32 68.15
N GLY A 110 6.98 96.41 67.69
CA GLY A 110 7.34 95.19 68.41
C GLY A 110 7.54 93.97 67.51
N THR A 111 7.93 92.85 68.12
CA THR A 111 8.12 91.57 67.42
C THR A 111 6.80 90.79 67.34
N HIS A 112 6.46 90.32 66.14
CA HIS A 112 5.26 89.55 65.82
C HIS A 112 5.64 88.15 65.35
N THR A 113 4.96 87.13 65.89
CA THR A 113 5.22 85.71 65.59
C THR A 113 3.93 84.99 65.22
N TYR A 114 4.00 84.15 64.18
CA TYR A 114 2.91 83.31 63.68
C TYR A 114 3.37 81.85 63.62
N THR A 115 2.65 80.94 64.28
CA THR A 115 2.94 79.50 64.26
C THR A 115 1.89 78.74 63.44
N VAL A 116 2.34 77.83 62.58
CA VAL A 116 1.50 76.98 61.73
C VAL A 116 1.86 75.52 62.01
N THR A 117 0.88 74.71 62.42
CA THR A 117 1.11 73.31 62.79
C THR A 117 1.13 72.38 61.57
N GLY A 118 1.78 71.22 61.69
CA GLY A 118 1.91 70.23 60.60
C GLY A 118 0.57 69.84 59.97
N SER A 119 -0.49 69.67 60.77
CA SER A 119 -1.84 69.38 60.28
C SER A 119 -2.42 70.48 59.37
N GLN A 120 -2.05 71.75 59.60
CA GLN A 120 -2.44 72.89 58.75
C GLN A 120 -1.56 72.96 57.49
N LEU A 121 -0.27 72.66 57.62
CA LEU A 121 0.68 72.64 56.51
C LEU A 121 0.33 71.54 55.49
N VAL A 122 0.10 70.29 55.94
CA VAL A 122 -0.23 69.15 55.06
C VAL A 122 -1.64 69.18 54.47
N SER A 123 -2.53 70.04 54.97
CA SER A 123 -3.89 70.17 54.44
C SER A 123 -4.05 71.28 53.39
N ALA A 124 -3.28 72.38 53.48
CA ALA A 124 -3.50 73.55 52.62
C ALA A 124 -2.22 74.23 52.08
N GLY A 125 -1.03 73.85 52.54
CA GLY A 125 0.23 74.49 52.17
C GLY A 125 0.33 75.94 52.65
N LEU A 126 1.42 76.62 52.28
CA LEU A 126 1.79 77.93 52.81
C LEU A 126 2.13 78.91 51.69
N ARG A 127 1.69 80.17 51.78
CA ARG A 127 2.09 81.25 50.87
C ARG A 127 2.15 82.58 51.63
N PHE A 128 3.27 83.28 51.55
CA PHE A 128 3.46 84.54 52.27
C PHE A 128 4.13 85.63 51.39
N ARG A 129 3.96 86.89 51.80
CA ARG A 129 4.67 88.05 51.26
C ARG A 129 5.28 88.85 52.40
N MET A 130 6.34 89.57 52.09
CA MET A 130 6.86 90.63 52.93
C MET A 130 7.50 91.74 52.08
N THR A 131 7.20 92.98 52.41
CA THR A 131 7.84 94.16 51.82
C THR A 131 8.50 94.93 52.95
N THR A 132 9.82 95.11 52.89
CA THR A 132 10.61 95.91 53.85
C THR A 132 11.31 97.10 53.19
N SER A 133 10.83 97.53 52.01
CA SER A 133 11.53 98.52 51.16
C SER A 133 11.66 99.91 51.78
N HIS A 134 10.89 100.20 52.83
CA HIS A 134 10.95 101.45 53.60
C HIS A 134 11.68 101.29 54.93
N GLY A 135 12.10 100.07 55.29
CA GLY A 135 12.87 99.78 56.51
C GLY A 135 12.07 99.82 57.80
N TYR A 136 10.74 99.76 57.73
CA TYR A 136 9.85 99.79 58.88
C TYR A 136 9.68 98.40 59.52
N LEU A 137 9.65 97.34 58.71
CA LEU A 137 9.63 95.95 59.18
C LEU A 137 11.01 95.29 58.98
N SER A 138 11.44 94.47 59.93
CA SER A 138 12.63 93.62 59.77
C SER A 138 12.40 92.50 58.75
N PRO A 139 13.46 91.91 58.16
CA PRO A 139 13.36 90.63 57.46
C PRO A 139 12.68 89.54 58.29
N LEU A 140 12.01 88.59 57.61
CA LEU A 140 11.32 87.46 58.23
C LEU A 140 12.30 86.33 58.61
N THR A 141 12.14 85.78 59.82
CA THR A 141 12.85 84.61 60.35
C THR A 141 11.91 83.42 60.48
N VAL A 142 12.37 82.19 60.18
CA VAL A 142 11.55 80.96 60.09
C VAL A 142 12.23 79.76 60.78
N SER A 143 11.47 78.80 61.35
CA SER A 143 12.01 77.58 62.02
C SER A 143 11.01 76.38 62.09
N CYS A 144 11.47 75.10 61.96
CA CYS A 144 10.61 73.88 61.99
C CYS A 144 11.21 72.56 62.62
N THR A 145 10.37 71.63 63.18
CA THR A 145 10.77 70.38 63.94
C THR A 145 9.81 69.14 63.82
N SER A 146 10.25 67.87 64.14
CA SER A 146 9.55 66.53 63.87
C SER A 146 9.62 65.41 65.02
N ALA A 147 9.16 64.12 64.84
CA ALA A 147 8.75 63.10 65.91
C ALA A 147 9.42 61.64 66.03
N THR A 148 8.93 60.67 66.88
CA THR A 148 9.63 59.49 67.55
C THR A 148 9.26 57.98 67.22
N SER A 149 9.92 56.93 67.83
CA SER A 149 10.21 55.52 67.31
C SER A 149 9.59 54.21 67.95
N ALA A 150 9.86 53.00 67.40
CA ALA A 150 9.21 51.65 67.66
C ALA A 150 10.13 50.42 68.09
N SER A 151 9.65 49.14 68.06
CA SER A 151 10.16 47.93 68.81
C SER A 151 10.97 46.85 68.04
N THR A 152 11.96 46.20 68.68
CA THR A 152 13.05 45.44 68.00
C THR A 152 13.06 43.89 68.09
N ASP A 153 12.11 43.18 68.72
CA ASP A 153 12.15 41.69 68.81
C ASP A 153 11.69 40.99 67.52
N ALA A 154 12.63 40.34 66.84
CA ALA A 154 12.42 39.61 65.59
C ALA A 154 12.56 38.07 65.73
N SER A 155 12.28 37.47 66.89
CA SER A 155 12.46 36.02 67.11
C SER A 155 11.19 35.17 66.86
N LEU A 156 11.38 33.89 66.50
CA LEU A 156 10.30 32.89 66.51
C LEU A 156 10.10 32.29 67.92
N SER A 157 8.86 31.93 68.24
CA SER A 157 8.47 31.12 69.38
C SER A 157 8.34 29.63 69.02
N THR A 158 7.87 29.30 67.81
CA THR A 158 7.86 27.94 67.24
C THR A 158 8.09 27.93 65.72
N LEU A 159 8.56 26.79 65.20
CA LEU A 159 8.54 26.45 63.77
C LEU A 159 8.25 24.95 63.64
N SER A 160 7.38 24.56 62.72
CA SER A 160 7.13 23.17 62.35
C SER A 160 6.96 23.01 60.84
N ALA A 161 7.14 21.79 60.35
CA ALA A 161 6.94 21.42 58.94
C ALA A 161 5.74 20.48 58.80
N SER A 162 5.01 20.54 57.68
CA SER A 162 3.81 19.74 57.46
C SER A 162 4.07 18.25 57.22
N GLN A 163 5.30 17.88 56.87
CA GLN A 163 5.77 16.50 56.67
C GLN A 163 7.23 16.38 57.15
N GLY A 164 7.58 15.25 57.78
CA GLY A 164 8.90 15.04 58.38
C GLY A 164 9.15 15.86 59.66
N SER A 165 10.31 15.66 60.28
CA SER A 165 10.72 16.33 61.53
C SER A 165 11.91 17.25 61.30
N LEU A 166 11.89 18.42 61.94
CA LEU A 166 13.06 19.32 61.99
C LEU A 166 14.20 18.65 62.77
N SER A 167 15.39 18.65 62.19
CA SER A 167 16.64 18.18 62.79
C SER A 167 17.69 19.28 62.72
N PRO A 168 18.19 19.81 63.85
CA PRO A 168 17.78 19.51 65.23
C PRO A 168 16.32 19.94 65.52
N ALA A 169 15.76 19.53 66.65
CA ALA A 169 14.45 20.02 67.09
C ALA A 169 14.47 21.56 67.28
N PHE A 170 13.33 22.21 67.06
CA PHE A 170 13.27 23.68 67.01
C PHE A 170 13.74 24.36 68.31
N SER A 171 14.58 25.38 68.15
CA SER A 171 15.02 26.31 69.19
C SER A 171 15.15 27.70 68.59
N SER A 172 14.64 28.75 69.28
CA SER A 172 14.60 30.10 68.70
C SER A 172 15.97 30.71 68.40
N GLY A 173 17.06 30.17 68.98
CA GLY A 173 18.44 30.54 68.69
C GLY A 173 19.14 29.72 67.60
N THR A 174 18.48 28.71 67.03
CA THR A 174 19.01 27.89 65.93
C THR A 174 18.44 28.36 64.60
N SER A 175 19.31 28.80 63.69
CA SER A 175 18.95 29.42 62.41
C SER A 175 18.96 28.47 61.19
N SER A 176 19.27 27.18 61.38
CA SER A 176 19.30 26.20 60.28
C SER A 176 18.80 24.83 60.74
N TYR A 177 17.96 24.21 59.90
CA TYR A 177 17.30 22.93 60.14
C TYR A 177 17.30 22.07 58.88
N ASN A 178 17.38 20.75 59.05
CA ASN A 178 17.13 19.77 58.00
C ASN A 178 15.80 19.05 58.22
N VAL A 179 15.11 18.71 57.15
CA VAL A 179 13.95 17.80 57.13
C VAL A 179 14.17 16.77 56.02
N VAL A 180 14.01 15.49 56.30
CA VAL A 180 14.07 14.44 55.27
C VAL A 180 12.66 13.95 54.97
N VAL A 181 12.29 13.88 53.69
CA VAL A 181 10.99 13.41 53.22
C VAL A 181 11.13 12.35 52.12
N ALA A 182 10.17 11.43 52.06
CA ALA A 182 10.12 10.40 51.03
C ALA A 182 9.91 11.00 49.63
N ASN A 183 10.31 10.26 48.58
CA ASN A 183 10.17 10.72 47.19
C ASN A 183 8.73 11.12 46.82
N SER A 184 7.71 10.47 47.39
CA SER A 184 6.29 10.79 47.16
C SER A 184 5.84 12.16 47.68
N VAL A 185 6.61 12.80 48.57
CA VAL A 185 6.29 14.13 49.11
C VAL A 185 6.77 15.20 48.12
N THR A 186 5.89 15.60 47.21
CA THR A 186 6.17 16.61 46.18
C THR A 186 6.08 18.06 46.68
N HIS A 187 5.47 18.29 47.85
CA HIS A 187 5.24 19.62 48.41
C HIS A 187 5.32 19.61 49.94
N ILE A 188 5.62 20.77 50.54
CA ILE A 188 5.65 20.98 52.00
C ILE A 188 5.19 22.39 52.36
N SER A 189 4.75 22.59 53.60
CA SER A 189 4.49 23.92 54.18
C SER A 189 5.14 24.04 55.55
N LEU A 190 5.49 25.26 55.94
CA LEU A 190 6.08 25.58 57.25
C LEU A 190 5.11 26.42 58.07
N THR A 191 5.01 26.15 59.37
CA THR A 191 4.17 26.91 60.31
C THR A 191 5.07 27.67 61.29
N PRO A 192 5.44 28.93 60.99
CA PRO A 192 6.20 29.78 61.90
C PRO A 192 5.28 30.55 62.87
N THR A 193 5.67 30.66 64.12
CA THR A 193 5.02 31.56 65.11
C THR A 193 6.03 32.57 65.62
N THR A 194 5.77 33.86 65.46
CA THR A 194 6.57 34.95 66.02
C THR A 194 6.50 34.98 67.55
N ARG A 195 7.49 35.59 68.21
CA ARG A 195 7.48 35.83 69.66
C ARG A 195 6.77 37.13 70.04
N ASN A 196 6.96 38.18 69.24
CA ASN A 196 6.31 39.47 69.40
C ASN A 196 5.10 39.58 68.45
N ASN A 197 3.98 40.14 68.93
CA ASN A 197 2.74 40.30 68.16
C ASN A 197 2.77 41.46 67.15
N THR A 198 3.73 42.37 67.26
CA THR A 198 4.00 43.43 66.26
C THR A 198 4.99 43.00 65.18
N ALA A 199 5.65 41.85 65.34
CA ALA A 199 6.56 41.29 64.35
C ALA A 199 5.80 40.56 63.23
N THR A 200 6.29 40.70 62.00
CA THR A 200 5.78 39.99 60.81
C THR A 200 6.71 38.84 60.43
N VAL A 201 6.20 37.83 59.72
CA VAL A 201 7.02 36.71 59.23
C VAL A 201 6.71 36.41 57.77
N THR A 202 7.74 36.05 57.02
CA THR A 202 7.66 35.57 55.63
C THR A 202 8.25 34.19 55.50
N VAL A 203 7.74 33.39 54.56
CA VAL A 203 8.32 32.11 54.11
C VAL A 203 8.57 32.22 52.61
N ASN A 204 9.81 32.04 52.18
CA ASN A 204 10.31 32.33 50.82
C ASN A 204 9.87 33.71 50.30
N GLY A 205 9.87 34.72 51.18
CA GLY A 205 9.48 36.10 50.86
C GLY A 205 7.97 36.36 50.83
N VAL A 206 7.12 35.33 50.94
CA VAL A 206 5.66 35.49 51.04
C VAL A 206 5.26 35.67 52.50
N SER A 207 4.48 36.71 52.82
CA SER A 207 4.01 36.96 54.19
C SER A 207 3.08 35.85 54.69
N VAL A 208 3.30 35.40 55.93
CA VAL A 208 2.52 34.34 56.58
C VAL A 208 2.02 34.87 57.93
N THR A 209 0.75 34.63 58.25
CA THR A 209 0.21 34.97 59.56
C THR A 209 0.86 34.11 60.64
N SER A 210 1.37 34.75 61.69
CA SER A 210 2.01 34.08 62.84
C SER A 210 1.13 32.94 63.38
N GLY A 211 1.69 31.74 63.51
CA GLY A 211 0.99 30.53 63.95
C GLY A 211 0.20 29.79 62.86
N SER A 212 0.17 30.29 61.63
CA SER A 212 -0.50 29.65 60.48
C SER A 212 0.50 28.98 59.54
N ALA A 213 0.06 27.94 58.84
CA ALA A 213 0.88 27.29 57.83
C ALA A 213 1.10 28.21 56.61
N SER A 214 2.30 28.17 56.03
CA SER A 214 2.62 28.82 54.76
C SER A 214 1.80 28.25 53.60
N GLY A 215 1.81 28.95 52.47
CA GLY A 215 1.47 28.34 51.19
C GLY A 215 2.30 27.08 50.93
N SER A 216 1.77 26.21 50.07
CA SER A 216 2.44 24.97 49.66
C SER A 216 3.66 25.29 48.79
N VAL A 217 4.83 24.75 49.15
CA VAL A 217 6.08 24.91 48.40
C VAL A 217 6.43 23.59 47.74
N ALA A 218 6.58 23.60 46.41
CA ALA A 218 6.99 22.44 45.64
C ALA A 218 8.45 22.05 45.93
N LEU A 219 8.72 20.74 45.94
CA LEU A 219 10.02 20.14 46.22
C LEU A 219 10.56 19.43 44.97
N SER A 220 11.74 19.84 44.51
CA SER A 220 12.59 19.06 43.61
C SER A 220 13.18 17.85 44.33
N GLU A 221 13.66 16.85 43.60
CA GLU A 221 14.45 15.77 44.20
C GLU A 221 15.80 16.30 44.72
N GLY A 222 16.28 15.75 45.84
CA GLY A 222 17.45 16.28 46.55
C GLY A 222 17.09 17.41 47.52
N ASN A 223 18.02 18.36 47.72
CA ASN A 223 17.92 19.38 48.77
C ASN A 223 17.16 20.63 48.29
N ASN A 224 16.12 21.02 49.03
CA ASN A 224 15.31 22.21 48.76
C ASN A 224 15.45 23.19 49.93
N THR A 225 15.99 24.38 49.70
CA THR A 225 16.22 25.36 50.76
C THR A 225 15.05 26.32 50.89
N LEU A 226 14.39 26.33 52.06
CA LEU A 226 13.33 27.25 52.42
C LEU A 226 13.87 28.30 53.40
N SER A 227 13.52 29.57 53.19
CA SER A 227 13.91 30.68 54.04
C SER A 227 12.69 31.22 54.80
N VAL A 228 12.82 31.41 56.11
CA VAL A 228 11.80 32.00 56.97
C VAL A 228 12.40 33.25 57.62
N VAL A 229 11.87 34.43 57.30
CA VAL A 229 12.40 35.72 57.80
C VAL A 229 11.34 36.41 58.64
N VAL A 230 11.70 36.74 59.88
CA VAL A 230 10.89 37.52 60.82
C VAL A 230 11.42 38.95 60.86
N THR A 231 10.54 39.95 60.83
CA THR A 231 10.85 41.38 60.95
C THR A 231 10.12 41.98 62.15
N ALA A 232 10.82 42.69 63.03
CA ALA A 232 10.26 43.31 64.22
C ALA A 232 9.36 44.53 63.92
N GLY A 233 8.68 45.05 64.95
CA GLY A 233 7.78 46.20 64.85
C GLY A 233 8.45 47.55 64.55
N ASP A 234 9.79 47.60 64.55
CA ASP A 234 10.63 48.72 64.09
C ASP A 234 10.82 48.73 62.56
N GLY A 235 10.35 47.69 61.86
CA GLY A 235 10.52 47.52 60.42
C GLY A 235 11.94 47.27 59.94
N THR A 236 12.93 47.13 60.84
CA THR A 236 14.37 47.12 60.52
C THR A 236 15.14 45.96 61.15
N THR A 237 14.78 45.50 62.35
CA THR A 237 15.42 44.34 62.97
C THR A 237 14.82 43.04 62.40
N THR A 238 15.66 42.14 61.89
CA THR A 238 15.22 40.87 61.27
C THR A 238 16.00 39.66 61.75
N SER A 239 15.33 38.51 61.91
CA SER A 239 15.98 37.19 62.08
C SER A 239 15.59 36.23 60.96
N ALA A 240 16.55 35.43 60.48
CA ALA A 240 16.32 34.44 59.44
C ALA A 240 16.56 33.00 59.93
N TYR A 241 15.67 32.09 59.54
CA TYR A 241 15.73 30.66 59.80
C TYR A 241 15.69 29.92 58.46
N THR A 242 16.61 28.98 58.25
CA THR A 242 16.71 28.17 57.03
C THR A 242 16.21 26.75 57.30
N VAL A 243 15.38 26.20 56.43
CA VAL A 243 14.96 24.79 56.47
C VAL A 243 15.33 24.12 55.16
N VAL A 244 16.30 23.21 55.17
CA VAL A 244 16.67 22.41 54.01
C VAL A 244 15.87 21.10 54.04
N VAL A 245 14.96 20.97 53.07
CA VAL A 245 14.10 19.79 52.90
C VAL A 245 14.73 18.86 51.85
N GLN A 246 15.31 17.76 52.31
CA GLN A 246 15.88 16.72 51.46
C GLN A 246 14.79 15.71 51.06
N ARG A 247 14.36 15.76 49.79
CA ARG A 247 13.47 14.78 49.18
C ARG A 247 14.30 13.64 48.59
N SER A 248 14.04 12.40 49.00
CA SER A 248 14.75 11.22 48.45
C SER A 248 14.53 11.07 46.94
N GLY A 249 15.55 10.60 46.20
CA GLY A 249 15.44 10.22 44.78
C GLY A 249 14.97 8.77 44.58
N GLN A 250 14.70 8.40 43.34
CA GLN A 250 14.28 7.04 42.96
C GLN A 250 15.48 6.13 42.61
N ALA A 251 15.36 4.82 42.86
CA ALA A 251 16.27 3.81 42.31
C ALA A 251 16.01 3.60 40.80
N PRO A 252 16.99 3.13 40.00
CA PRO A 252 16.75 2.78 38.61
C PRO A 252 15.93 1.50 38.51
N VAL A 253 15.25 1.34 37.37
CA VAL A 253 14.49 0.16 36.98
C VAL A 253 15.07 -0.33 35.66
N ALA A 254 15.64 -1.55 35.67
CA ALA A 254 16.06 -2.24 34.46
C ALA A 254 14.82 -2.88 33.79
N GLY A 255 14.64 -2.64 32.50
CA GLY A 255 13.63 -3.30 31.68
C GLY A 255 14.17 -4.59 31.05
N SER A 256 13.26 -5.48 30.63
CA SER A 256 13.61 -6.56 29.71
C SER A 256 13.31 -6.12 28.29
N ASP A 257 14.08 -6.59 27.32
CA ASP A 257 13.90 -6.29 25.90
C ASP A 257 14.36 -7.47 25.04
N SER A 258 14.04 -7.44 23.74
CA SER A 258 14.46 -8.46 22.78
C SER A 258 14.98 -7.82 21.49
N THR A 259 16.14 -8.25 21.01
CA THR A 259 16.73 -7.73 19.78
C THR A 259 17.36 -8.82 18.92
N SER A 260 17.41 -8.60 17.61
CA SER A 260 18.03 -9.49 16.63
C SER A 260 19.46 -9.08 16.32
N VAL A 261 20.37 -10.05 16.27
CA VAL A 261 21.80 -9.83 15.97
C VAL A 261 22.16 -10.57 14.68
N ALA A 262 22.94 -9.96 13.80
CA ALA A 262 23.33 -10.60 12.55
C ALA A 262 24.34 -11.75 12.77
N PHE A 263 24.27 -12.79 11.93
CA PHE A 263 25.22 -13.91 11.93
C PHE A 263 26.67 -13.43 11.81
N ASN A 264 27.58 -13.97 12.62
CA ASN A 264 29.02 -13.61 12.63
C ASN A 264 29.33 -12.09 12.76
N SER A 265 28.38 -11.30 13.26
CA SER A 265 28.60 -9.89 13.60
C SER A 265 29.51 -9.75 14.83
N SER A 266 30.01 -8.53 15.07
CA SER A 266 30.78 -8.21 16.28
C SER A 266 30.46 -6.79 16.75
N ASN A 267 30.68 -6.54 18.05
CA ASN A 267 30.47 -5.24 18.67
C ASN A 267 29.04 -4.66 18.52
N ASN A 268 28.02 -5.53 18.57
CA ASN A 268 26.62 -5.11 18.45
C ASN A 268 26.22 -4.31 19.69
N ALA A 269 26.02 -3.01 19.54
CA ALA A 269 25.57 -2.14 20.62
C ALA A 269 24.09 -2.40 20.95
N ILE A 270 23.81 -2.68 22.21
CA ILE A 270 22.48 -2.90 22.78
C ILE A 270 22.21 -1.76 23.75
N THR A 271 21.22 -0.94 23.42
CA THR A 271 20.66 0.05 24.35
C THR A 271 19.89 -0.68 25.44
N LEU A 272 20.32 -0.55 26.68
CA LEU A 272 19.62 -1.16 27.80
C LEU A 272 18.40 -0.31 28.18
N PRO A 273 17.17 -0.87 28.24
CA PRO A 273 16.01 -0.14 28.74
C PRO A 273 16.20 0.18 30.23
N LEU A 274 16.25 1.47 30.55
CA LEU A 274 16.43 1.99 31.89
C LEU A 274 15.36 3.06 32.16
N SER A 275 14.67 2.94 33.27
CA SER A 275 13.63 3.88 33.72
C SER A 275 13.71 4.11 35.23
N GLY A 276 12.79 4.90 35.81
CA GLY A 276 12.89 5.33 37.20
C GLY A 276 14.01 6.35 37.40
N GLY A 277 14.80 6.21 38.47
CA GLY A 277 15.93 7.10 38.73
C GLY A 277 17.11 6.87 37.77
N THR A 278 17.87 7.93 37.47
CA THR A 278 19.06 7.84 36.61
C THR A 278 20.06 6.82 37.16
N ALA A 279 20.44 5.83 36.35
CA ALA A 279 21.45 4.84 36.69
C ALA A 279 22.87 5.45 36.62
N THR A 280 23.72 5.13 37.59
CA THR A 280 25.15 5.52 37.59
C THR A 280 26.07 4.35 37.24
N SER A 281 25.58 3.11 37.29
CA SER A 281 26.30 1.91 36.87
C SER A 281 25.35 0.80 36.45
N VAL A 282 25.84 -0.11 35.60
CA VAL A 282 25.16 -1.33 35.18
C VAL A 282 26.11 -2.53 35.38
N ALA A 283 25.56 -3.68 35.76
CA ALA A 283 26.30 -4.94 35.88
C ALA A 283 25.52 -6.09 35.22
N VAL A 284 26.22 -6.97 34.49
CA VAL A 284 25.68 -8.25 34.02
C VAL A 284 25.61 -9.21 35.20
N THR A 285 24.42 -9.79 35.44
CA THR A 285 24.17 -10.76 36.52
C THR A 285 24.15 -12.20 36.02
N SER A 286 23.84 -12.42 34.73
CA SER A 286 23.99 -13.72 34.07
C SER A 286 24.49 -13.51 32.64
N PRO A 287 25.66 -14.04 32.25
CA PRO A 287 26.23 -13.86 30.91
C PRO A 287 25.49 -14.69 29.84
N PRO A 288 25.62 -14.33 28.55
CA PRO A 288 25.09 -15.13 27.45
C PRO A 288 25.74 -16.51 27.34
N ALA A 289 25.03 -17.46 26.76
CA ALA A 289 25.48 -18.83 26.53
C ALA A 289 26.20 -18.99 25.18
N HIS A 290 25.82 -18.21 24.17
CA HIS A 290 26.31 -18.31 22.79
C HIS A 290 26.93 -17.00 22.28
N GLY A 291 27.49 -16.20 23.20
CA GLY A 291 28.18 -14.96 22.88
C GLY A 291 28.94 -14.39 24.07
N SER A 292 29.19 -13.09 24.05
CA SER A 292 29.83 -12.33 25.13
C SER A 292 29.23 -10.93 25.22
N VAL A 293 29.14 -10.37 26.43
CA VAL A 293 28.69 -8.99 26.68
C VAL A 293 29.75 -8.21 27.44
N VAL A 294 30.01 -6.99 26.99
CA VAL A 294 30.84 -5.99 27.69
C VAL A 294 29.96 -4.77 27.98
N ILE A 295 29.97 -4.27 29.22
CA ILE A 295 29.27 -3.03 29.60
C ILE A 295 30.24 -1.86 29.57
N THR A 296 29.86 -0.77 28.90
CA THR A 296 30.56 0.52 28.96
C THR A 296 29.57 1.62 29.29
N GLY A 297 29.66 2.19 30.50
CA GLY A 297 28.65 3.12 31.01
C GLY A 297 27.30 2.44 31.19
N THR A 298 26.31 2.85 30.40
CA THR A 298 24.95 2.27 30.35
C THR A 298 24.67 1.46 29.08
N THR A 299 25.66 1.30 28.20
CA THR A 299 25.53 0.54 26.94
C THR A 299 26.11 -0.85 27.11
N ALA A 300 25.41 -1.87 26.64
CA ALA A 300 25.93 -3.22 26.49
C ALA A 300 26.43 -3.45 25.06
N THR A 301 27.54 -4.15 24.89
CA THR A 301 28.08 -4.53 23.58
C THR A 301 28.14 -6.05 23.51
N TYR A 302 27.33 -6.65 22.63
CA TYR A 302 27.24 -8.10 22.44
C TYR A 302 28.00 -8.56 21.21
N THR A 303 28.72 -9.68 21.33
CA THR A 303 29.34 -10.38 20.20
C THR A 303 28.95 -11.86 20.27
N PRO A 304 28.24 -12.41 19.27
CA PRO A 304 27.91 -13.84 19.21
C PRO A 304 29.15 -14.71 19.01
N VAL A 305 29.06 -15.98 19.39
CA VAL A 305 30.04 -17.00 19.03
C VAL A 305 30.01 -17.23 17.52
N SER A 306 31.18 -17.41 16.92
CA SER A 306 31.29 -17.66 15.49
C SER A 306 30.54 -18.93 15.06
N ASN A 307 29.83 -18.81 13.94
CA ASN A 307 28.96 -19.83 13.34
C ASN A 307 27.73 -20.23 14.17
N TYR A 308 27.36 -19.46 15.21
CA TYR A 308 26.10 -19.65 15.92
C TYR A 308 24.94 -18.86 15.26
N SER A 309 23.76 -19.46 15.21
CA SER A 309 22.48 -18.81 14.94
C SER A 309 21.40 -19.47 15.81
N GLY A 310 20.43 -18.70 16.31
CA GLY A 310 19.46 -19.16 17.30
C GLY A 310 19.27 -18.18 18.46
N ALA A 311 18.70 -18.67 19.56
CA ALA A 311 18.41 -17.85 20.74
C ALA A 311 19.59 -17.80 21.73
N ASP A 312 19.84 -16.62 22.28
CA ASP A 312 20.77 -16.36 23.37
C ASP A 312 20.17 -15.31 24.32
N SER A 313 20.71 -15.10 25.51
CA SER A 313 20.17 -14.11 26.45
C SER A 313 21.13 -13.77 27.57
N PHE A 314 21.10 -12.55 28.08
CA PHE A 314 21.84 -12.16 29.28
C PHE A 314 20.97 -11.35 30.23
N SER A 315 21.24 -11.44 31.53
CA SER A 315 20.53 -10.66 32.56
C SER A 315 21.44 -9.59 33.15
N TYR A 316 20.86 -8.45 33.55
CA TYR A 316 21.59 -7.31 34.10
C TYR A 316 20.80 -6.58 35.20
N THR A 317 21.51 -5.78 36.01
CA THR A 317 20.94 -4.83 36.96
C THR A 317 21.54 -3.44 36.76
N ALA A 318 20.78 -2.41 37.15
CA ALA A 318 21.23 -1.03 37.18
C ALA A 318 21.24 -0.50 38.63
N SER A 319 22.17 0.39 38.96
CA SER A 319 22.32 0.95 40.31
C SER A 319 22.53 2.46 40.29
N ASN A 320 22.06 3.13 41.34
CA ASN A 320 22.43 4.51 41.70
C ASN A 320 22.54 4.67 43.22
N THR A 321 22.76 5.90 43.70
CA THR A 321 22.90 6.22 45.13
C THR A 321 21.65 5.98 45.99
N TRP A 322 20.50 5.71 45.39
CA TRP A 322 19.23 5.44 46.08
C TRP A 322 18.77 3.98 45.97
N GLY A 323 19.42 3.13 45.16
CA GLY A 323 19.15 1.69 45.12
C GLY A 323 19.70 0.96 43.89
N THR A 324 19.44 -0.35 43.84
CA THR A 324 19.72 -1.22 42.69
C THR A 324 18.41 -1.84 42.21
N SER A 325 18.24 -1.96 40.90
CA SER A 325 17.05 -2.55 40.28
C SER A 325 16.93 -4.05 40.58
N THR A 326 15.74 -4.61 40.40
CA THR A 326 15.61 -6.05 40.13
C THR A 326 16.37 -6.41 38.84
N PRO A 327 16.87 -7.65 38.70
CA PRO A 327 17.44 -8.11 37.44
C PRO A 327 16.40 -8.10 36.32
N ALA A 328 16.83 -7.71 35.13
CA ALA A 328 16.05 -7.82 33.90
C ALA A 328 16.86 -8.53 32.82
N THR A 329 16.20 -9.00 31.76
CA THR A 329 16.82 -9.89 30.76
C THR A 329 16.70 -9.32 29.36
N ILE A 330 17.82 -9.29 28.65
CA ILE A 330 17.87 -9.06 27.21
C ILE A 330 17.86 -10.40 26.51
N SER A 331 16.84 -10.64 25.71
CA SER A 331 16.72 -11.80 24.82
C SER A 331 17.31 -11.47 23.45
N LEU A 332 18.08 -12.38 22.88
CA LEU A 332 18.82 -12.19 21.63
C LEU A 332 18.43 -13.28 20.63
N THR A 333 18.14 -12.89 19.40
CA THR A 333 17.96 -13.82 18.28
C THR A 333 19.05 -13.59 17.25
N ILE A 334 20.02 -14.50 17.16
CA ILE A 334 21.08 -14.44 16.18
C ILE A 334 20.53 -15.02 14.87
N SER A 335 20.41 -14.16 13.84
CA SER A 335 19.87 -14.53 12.54
C SER A 335 20.67 -15.65 11.86
N ALA A 336 20.01 -16.46 11.04
CA ALA A 336 20.69 -17.41 10.16
C ALA A 336 21.46 -16.68 9.03
N PRO A 337 22.53 -17.28 8.46
CA PRO A 337 23.25 -16.68 7.33
C PRO A 337 22.41 -16.64 6.05
N THR A 338 22.44 -15.50 5.36
CA THR A 338 21.79 -15.32 4.06
C THR A 338 22.72 -15.79 2.94
N ILE A 339 22.38 -16.91 2.29
CA ILE A 339 23.14 -17.43 1.15
C ILE A 339 22.61 -16.83 -0.16
N THR A 340 23.50 -16.21 -0.93
CA THR A 340 23.21 -15.59 -2.24
C THR A 340 23.84 -16.39 -3.37
N LEU A 341 23.18 -16.44 -4.54
CA LEU A 341 23.66 -17.16 -5.73
C LEU A 341 24.03 -16.17 -6.85
N SER A 342 25.06 -16.50 -7.62
CA SER A 342 25.52 -15.74 -8.79
C SER A 342 25.80 -16.68 -9.98
N PRO A 343 25.41 -16.34 -11.22
CA PRO A 343 24.74 -15.09 -11.63
C PRO A 343 23.27 -15.04 -11.17
N ALA A 344 22.69 -13.84 -11.07
CA ALA A 344 21.28 -13.66 -10.65
C ALA A 344 20.26 -14.07 -11.74
N THR A 345 20.67 -14.06 -13.02
CA THR A 345 19.87 -14.38 -14.20
C THR A 345 20.69 -15.20 -15.21
N LEU A 346 20.04 -15.76 -16.24
CA LEU A 346 20.69 -16.56 -17.28
C LEU A 346 20.64 -15.90 -18.65
N ALA A 347 21.70 -16.10 -19.43
CA ALA A 347 21.69 -15.80 -20.85
C ALA A 347 20.75 -16.77 -21.59
N ALA A 348 20.08 -16.28 -22.64
CA ALA A 348 19.29 -17.12 -23.54
C ALA A 348 20.19 -18.13 -24.28
N ALA A 349 19.62 -19.28 -24.61
CA ALA A 349 20.26 -20.32 -25.41
C ALA A 349 19.61 -20.41 -26.80
N THR A 350 20.22 -21.19 -27.69
CA THR A 350 19.68 -21.51 -29.02
C THR A 350 19.68 -23.01 -29.21
N SER A 351 18.57 -23.55 -29.71
CA SER A 351 18.39 -24.98 -29.95
C SER A 351 19.46 -25.49 -30.91
N GLY A 352 20.15 -26.57 -30.53
CA GLY A 352 21.25 -27.17 -31.29
C GLY A 352 22.65 -26.55 -31.05
N THR A 353 22.77 -25.51 -30.22
CA THR A 353 24.06 -24.86 -29.89
C THR A 353 24.50 -25.17 -28.46
N THR A 354 25.79 -25.45 -28.23
CA THR A 354 26.33 -25.68 -26.88
C THR A 354 26.07 -24.51 -25.93
N TYR A 355 25.63 -24.81 -24.72
CA TYR A 355 25.42 -23.87 -23.62
C TYR A 355 26.18 -24.36 -22.37
N ALA A 356 26.77 -23.43 -21.62
CA ALA A 356 27.43 -23.71 -20.35
C ALA A 356 27.35 -22.50 -19.41
N GLN A 357 27.01 -22.73 -18.14
CA GLN A 357 26.97 -21.71 -17.09
C GLN A 357 27.37 -22.34 -15.75
N THR A 358 28.31 -21.70 -15.04
CA THR A 358 28.68 -22.06 -13.66
C THR A 358 27.99 -21.11 -12.68
N PHE A 359 27.51 -21.64 -11.57
CA PHE A 359 26.90 -20.94 -10.45
C PHE A 359 27.87 -20.92 -9.26
N THR A 360 27.83 -19.85 -8.51
CA THR A 360 28.60 -19.65 -7.28
C THR A 360 27.67 -19.18 -6.17
N ALA A 361 28.05 -19.40 -4.92
CA ALA A 361 27.28 -18.97 -3.77
C ALA A 361 28.17 -18.28 -2.74
N SER A 362 27.59 -17.38 -1.95
CA SER A 362 28.30 -16.59 -0.93
C SER A 362 27.37 -16.16 0.21
N GLY A 363 27.94 -15.81 1.38
CA GLY A 363 27.20 -15.36 2.57
C GLY A 363 27.16 -16.39 3.72
N GLY A 364 27.57 -17.63 3.45
CA GLY A 364 27.81 -18.67 4.44
C GLY A 364 29.25 -18.72 4.96
N SER A 365 29.57 -19.74 5.75
CA SER A 365 30.89 -19.97 6.36
C SER A 365 31.59 -21.26 5.93
N GLY A 366 30.92 -22.15 5.19
CA GLY A 366 31.51 -23.36 4.60
C GLY A 366 31.62 -23.32 3.07
N ASN A 367 31.99 -24.48 2.49
CA ASN A 367 31.85 -24.73 1.06
C ASN A 367 30.37 -24.94 0.69
N TYR A 368 30.03 -24.72 -0.58
CA TYR A 368 28.66 -24.88 -1.06
C TYR A 368 28.49 -26.17 -1.87
N SER A 369 27.39 -26.89 -1.62
CA SER A 369 26.89 -27.94 -2.51
C SER A 369 25.68 -27.41 -3.27
N PHE A 370 25.57 -27.73 -4.57
CA PHE A 370 24.46 -27.28 -5.40
C PHE A 370 23.51 -28.43 -5.72
N SER A 371 22.22 -28.12 -5.77
CA SER A 371 21.18 -29.00 -6.26
C SER A 371 20.16 -28.22 -7.10
N ILE A 372 19.36 -28.93 -7.89
CA ILE A 372 18.37 -28.36 -8.79
C ILE A 372 17.01 -29.01 -8.58
N SER A 373 15.95 -28.21 -8.70
CA SER A 373 14.55 -28.64 -8.73
C SER A 373 13.84 -28.01 -9.92
N GLY A 374 12.85 -28.70 -10.51
CA GLY A 374 12.16 -28.28 -11.73
C GLY A 374 12.72 -28.91 -13.01
N THR A 375 12.31 -28.38 -14.17
CA THR A 375 12.59 -28.98 -15.48
C THR A 375 13.65 -28.19 -16.27
N LEU A 376 14.77 -28.84 -16.56
CA LEU A 376 15.76 -28.31 -17.49
C LEU A 376 15.28 -28.41 -18.95
N PRO A 377 15.81 -27.57 -19.86
CA PRO A 377 15.70 -27.80 -21.29
C PRO A 377 16.23 -29.20 -21.65
N PRO A 378 15.54 -29.99 -22.47
CA PRO A 378 16.03 -31.29 -22.92
C PRO A 378 17.42 -31.16 -23.54
N GLY A 379 18.40 -31.91 -23.04
CA GLY A 379 19.79 -31.87 -23.50
C GLY A 379 20.73 -30.95 -22.70
N LEU A 380 20.24 -30.22 -21.69
CA LEU A 380 21.08 -29.63 -20.64
C LEU A 380 21.11 -30.53 -19.39
N THR A 381 22.21 -30.48 -18.65
CA THR A 381 22.44 -31.22 -17.40
C THR A 381 23.02 -30.32 -16.33
N PHE A 382 22.73 -30.59 -15.05
CA PHE A 382 23.25 -29.82 -13.92
C PHE A 382 24.11 -30.71 -13.00
N THR A 383 25.26 -30.20 -12.57
CA THR A 383 26.19 -30.92 -11.70
C THR A 383 26.13 -30.42 -10.24
N PRO A 384 26.42 -31.27 -9.23
CA PRO A 384 26.48 -30.82 -7.83
C PRO A 384 27.56 -29.78 -7.52
N GLY A 385 28.52 -29.59 -8.43
CA GLY A 385 29.51 -28.51 -8.39
C GLY A 385 28.99 -27.15 -8.90
N GLY A 386 27.71 -27.07 -9.29
CA GLY A 386 27.07 -25.84 -9.73
C GLY A 386 27.30 -25.54 -11.21
N GLU A 387 27.42 -26.53 -12.11
CA GLU A 387 27.52 -26.27 -13.55
C GLU A 387 26.27 -26.77 -14.29
N LEU A 388 25.65 -25.89 -15.09
CA LEU A 388 24.61 -26.20 -16.08
C LEU A 388 25.23 -26.22 -17.48
N SER A 389 25.33 -27.37 -18.12
CA SER A 389 25.90 -27.47 -19.47
C SER A 389 25.27 -28.57 -20.34
N GLY A 390 25.39 -28.40 -21.67
CA GLY A 390 24.87 -29.34 -22.67
C GLY A 390 24.52 -28.67 -24.01
N ILE A 391 23.64 -29.30 -24.79
CA ILE A 391 23.09 -28.77 -26.05
C ILE A 391 21.56 -28.86 -25.96
N PRO A 392 20.82 -27.74 -25.89
CA PRO A 392 19.38 -27.78 -25.74
C PRO A 392 18.71 -28.20 -27.06
N ALA A 393 17.82 -29.19 -27.00
CA ALA A 393 17.23 -29.84 -28.16
C ALA A 393 15.85 -29.29 -28.57
N ALA A 394 15.24 -28.43 -27.75
CA ALA A 394 13.92 -27.87 -28.00
C ALA A 394 13.85 -26.38 -27.60
N ALA A 395 13.19 -25.58 -28.44
CA ALA A 395 12.90 -24.18 -28.15
C ALA A 395 11.75 -24.05 -27.13
N GLY A 396 11.85 -23.09 -26.21
CA GLY A 396 10.88 -22.88 -25.13
C GLY A 396 11.43 -22.07 -23.97
N SER A 397 10.54 -21.70 -23.04
CA SER A 397 10.92 -21.14 -21.72
C SER A 397 10.91 -22.26 -20.69
N TYR A 398 12.02 -22.44 -19.99
CA TYR A 398 12.20 -23.48 -18.97
C TYR A 398 12.48 -22.83 -17.62
N HIS A 399 11.75 -23.27 -16.60
CA HIS A 399 11.81 -22.71 -15.26
C HIS A 399 12.32 -23.78 -14.28
N PHE A 400 13.35 -23.44 -13.53
CA PHE A 400 13.95 -24.32 -12.53
C PHE A 400 14.55 -23.50 -11.39
N THR A 401 14.80 -24.16 -10.27
CA THR A 401 15.30 -23.56 -9.04
C THR A 401 16.63 -24.20 -8.70
N ILE A 402 17.67 -23.40 -8.47
CA ILE A 402 18.94 -23.89 -7.92
C ILE A 402 18.99 -23.57 -6.44
N ILE A 403 19.38 -24.57 -5.66
CA ILE A 403 19.56 -24.49 -4.22
C ILE A 403 21.06 -24.67 -3.94
N ALA A 404 21.68 -23.68 -3.32
CA ALA A 404 23.05 -23.75 -2.82
C ALA A 404 23.02 -23.92 -1.30
N GLN A 405 23.50 -25.06 -0.79
CA GLN A 405 23.55 -25.35 0.64
C GLN A 405 24.97 -25.15 1.18
N ASP A 406 25.10 -24.37 2.24
CA ASP A 406 26.32 -24.23 3.03
C ASP A 406 26.55 -25.52 3.84
N THR A 407 27.69 -26.16 3.60
CA THR A 407 28.08 -27.42 4.24
C THR A 407 28.46 -27.28 5.72
N ALA A 408 28.68 -26.07 6.24
CA ALA A 408 29.09 -25.85 7.63
C ALA A 408 27.91 -25.72 8.62
N ASN A 409 26.76 -25.24 8.16
CA ASN A 409 25.62 -24.88 9.02
C ASN A 409 24.24 -25.28 8.44
N ALA A 410 24.23 -25.98 7.30
CA ALA A 410 23.04 -26.43 6.57
C ALA A 410 22.10 -25.33 6.04
N ALA A 411 22.45 -24.04 6.18
CA ALA A 411 21.71 -22.95 5.58
C ALA A 411 21.71 -23.06 4.04
N SER A 412 20.61 -22.65 3.41
CA SER A 412 20.43 -22.79 1.97
C SER A 412 19.98 -21.48 1.32
N GLY A 413 20.64 -21.11 0.24
CA GLY A 413 20.19 -20.07 -0.69
C GLY A 413 19.42 -20.72 -1.82
N THR A 414 18.33 -20.10 -2.23
CA THR A 414 17.47 -20.64 -3.30
C THR A 414 17.22 -19.53 -4.31
N GLN A 415 17.52 -19.79 -5.58
CA GLN A 415 17.29 -18.84 -6.68
C GLN A 415 16.49 -19.51 -7.80
N ASN A 416 15.41 -18.85 -8.20
CA ASN A 416 14.60 -19.26 -9.35
C ASN A 416 15.22 -18.71 -10.63
N TYR A 417 15.37 -19.57 -11.63
CA TYR A 417 15.91 -19.24 -12.93
C TYR A 417 14.92 -19.55 -14.05
N THR A 418 14.96 -18.71 -15.07
CA THR A 418 14.30 -18.96 -16.35
C THR A 418 15.37 -18.95 -17.44
N ILE A 419 15.39 -19.97 -18.28
CA ILE A 419 16.21 -20.01 -19.50
C ILE A 419 15.29 -20.09 -20.72
N THR A 420 15.47 -19.14 -21.65
CA THR A 420 14.77 -19.14 -22.93
C THR A 420 15.65 -19.78 -23.99
N VAL A 421 15.17 -20.84 -24.62
CA VAL A 421 15.81 -21.48 -25.77
C VAL A 421 15.13 -20.98 -27.06
N SER A 422 15.90 -20.31 -27.90
CA SER A 422 15.47 -19.81 -29.22
C SER A 422 15.52 -20.92 -30.29
N GLY A 423 14.62 -20.86 -31.28
CA GLY A 423 14.59 -21.79 -32.41
C GLY A 423 15.46 -21.35 -33.59
N GLN A 424 15.68 -22.26 -34.54
CA GLN A 424 16.48 -22.04 -35.75
C GLN A 424 15.58 -21.80 -36.98
N ALA A 425 16.06 -20.99 -37.94
CA ALA A 425 15.44 -20.82 -39.25
C ALA A 425 15.65 -22.07 -40.16
N PRO A 426 14.76 -22.33 -41.14
CA PRO A 426 14.91 -23.43 -42.08
C PRO A 426 15.91 -23.11 -43.20
N VAL A 427 16.40 -24.15 -43.88
CA VAL A 427 17.29 -24.10 -45.03
C VAL A 427 16.66 -24.90 -46.17
N ALA A 428 16.46 -24.27 -47.33
CA ALA A 428 15.99 -24.92 -48.55
C ALA A 428 17.19 -25.39 -49.40
N ASN A 429 17.06 -26.54 -50.04
CA ASN A 429 18.11 -27.18 -50.85
C ASN A 429 17.56 -27.57 -52.23
N ALA A 430 18.43 -27.77 -53.22
CA ALA A 430 18.00 -28.04 -54.59
C ALA A 430 17.36 -29.44 -54.77
N VAL A 431 16.41 -29.55 -55.72
CA VAL A 431 15.64 -30.78 -56.01
C VAL A 431 15.58 -31.02 -57.52
N SER A 432 15.49 -32.28 -57.95
CA SER A 432 15.18 -32.62 -59.36
C SER A 432 14.22 -33.80 -59.46
N THR A 433 13.34 -33.80 -60.48
CA THR A 433 12.38 -34.90 -60.72
C THR A 433 11.91 -34.97 -62.19
N THR A 434 11.19 -36.04 -62.53
CA THR A 434 10.58 -36.28 -63.84
C THR A 434 9.06 -36.44 -63.71
N VAL A 435 8.30 -35.89 -64.66
CA VAL A 435 6.84 -35.94 -64.74
C VAL A 435 6.39 -36.34 -66.15
N THR A 436 5.17 -36.88 -66.29
CA THR A 436 4.65 -37.29 -67.59
C THR A 436 4.02 -36.11 -68.35
N GLY A 437 4.10 -36.11 -69.68
CA GLY A 437 3.38 -35.14 -70.51
C GLY A 437 1.87 -35.24 -70.29
N ASN A 438 1.17 -34.10 -70.37
CA ASN A 438 -0.26 -33.95 -70.07
C ASN A 438 -0.71 -34.34 -68.64
N SER A 439 0.22 -34.51 -67.70
CA SER A 439 -0.09 -34.65 -66.27
C SER A 439 -0.46 -33.30 -65.63
N SER A 440 -1.02 -33.34 -64.42
CA SER A 440 -1.37 -32.15 -63.64
C SER A 440 -1.16 -32.38 -62.14
N ASN A 441 -0.81 -31.33 -61.41
CA ASN A 441 -0.61 -31.32 -59.95
C ASN A 441 0.41 -32.36 -59.45
N ASN A 442 1.50 -32.56 -60.20
CA ASN A 442 2.56 -33.49 -59.82
C ASN A 442 3.26 -32.98 -58.55
N ALA A 443 3.26 -33.78 -57.49
CA ALA A 443 3.88 -33.39 -56.22
C ALA A 443 5.41 -33.32 -56.35
N ILE A 444 5.99 -32.22 -55.84
CA ILE A 444 7.42 -32.01 -55.70
C ILE A 444 7.73 -31.99 -54.20
N VAL A 445 8.59 -32.90 -53.74
CA VAL A 445 9.02 -32.94 -52.32
C VAL A 445 10.18 -31.95 -52.14
N PRO A 446 10.04 -30.87 -51.35
CA PRO A 446 11.14 -29.95 -51.10
C PRO A 446 12.20 -30.57 -50.19
N ALA A 447 13.48 -30.34 -50.49
CA ALA A 447 14.59 -30.74 -49.64
C ALA A 447 14.87 -29.65 -48.59
N LEU A 448 14.59 -29.94 -47.31
CA LEU A 448 14.66 -28.98 -46.21
C LEU A 448 15.60 -29.48 -45.10
N SER A 449 16.36 -28.57 -44.51
CA SER A 449 17.26 -28.81 -43.37
C SER A 449 17.29 -27.60 -42.41
N GLY A 450 18.06 -27.66 -41.32
CA GLY A 450 18.04 -26.62 -40.28
C GLY A 450 16.77 -26.71 -39.41
N GLY A 451 16.17 -25.58 -39.06
CA GLY A 451 14.90 -25.54 -38.35
C GLY A 451 13.73 -26.11 -39.16
N ALA A 452 12.72 -26.66 -38.49
CA ALA A 452 11.52 -27.15 -39.15
C ALA A 452 10.77 -26.01 -39.85
N ALA A 453 10.49 -26.15 -41.15
CA ALA A 453 9.73 -25.16 -41.92
C ALA A 453 8.23 -25.25 -41.62
N ALA A 454 7.57 -24.09 -41.48
CA ALA A 454 6.12 -23.98 -41.40
C ALA A 454 5.48 -23.79 -42.78
N SER A 455 6.21 -23.22 -43.74
CA SER A 455 5.75 -23.05 -45.13
C SER A 455 6.90 -23.06 -46.14
N VAL A 456 6.55 -23.24 -47.41
CA VAL A 456 7.40 -22.98 -48.58
C VAL A 456 6.69 -22.03 -49.55
N THR A 457 7.45 -21.27 -50.34
CA THR A 457 6.93 -20.32 -51.33
C THR A 457 7.71 -20.44 -52.64
N VAL A 458 7.03 -20.40 -53.79
CA VAL A 458 7.69 -20.30 -55.11
C VAL A 458 8.23 -18.87 -55.28
N ALA A 459 9.55 -18.74 -55.42
CA ALA A 459 10.25 -17.46 -55.53
C ALA A 459 10.49 -17.02 -56.99
N THR A 460 10.51 -17.96 -57.94
CA THR A 460 10.57 -17.69 -59.39
C THR A 460 9.82 -18.80 -60.10
N ALA A 461 8.93 -18.45 -61.03
CA ALA A 461 8.04 -19.40 -61.71
C ALA A 461 8.73 -20.15 -62.89
N PRO A 462 8.27 -21.37 -63.23
CA PRO A 462 8.71 -22.12 -64.42
C PRO A 462 8.17 -21.53 -65.74
N LEU A 463 8.74 -21.96 -66.88
CA LEU A 463 8.45 -21.37 -68.21
C LEU A 463 7.49 -22.22 -69.07
N HIS A 464 7.50 -23.54 -68.92
CA HIS A 464 6.73 -24.52 -69.69
C HIS A 464 5.74 -25.33 -68.82
N GLY A 465 5.37 -24.76 -67.68
CA GLY A 465 4.39 -25.28 -66.75
C GLY A 465 4.01 -24.25 -65.69
N THR A 466 3.31 -24.68 -64.64
CA THR A 466 2.98 -23.86 -63.47
C THR A 466 3.42 -24.57 -62.20
N ALA A 467 4.04 -23.81 -61.28
CA ALA A 467 4.42 -24.31 -59.96
C ALA A 467 3.58 -23.63 -58.87
N VAL A 468 3.05 -24.41 -57.93
CA VAL A 468 2.21 -23.91 -56.83
C VAL A 468 2.73 -24.46 -55.50
N ALA A 469 2.91 -23.55 -54.53
CA ALA A 469 3.22 -23.90 -53.14
C ALA A 469 1.95 -23.89 -52.27
N SER A 470 1.83 -24.84 -51.36
CA SER A 470 0.75 -24.91 -50.37
C SER A 470 1.26 -25.54 -49.08
N GLY A 471 1.24 -24.80 -47.98
CA GLY A 471 1.89 -25.21 -46.73
C GLY A 471 3.37 -25.48 -46.96
N THR A 472 3.83 -26.69 -46.62
CA THR A 472 5.21 -27.17 -46.88
C THR A 472 5.34 -28.00 -48.17
N SER A 473 4.31 -28.06 -49.01
CA SER A 473 4.31 -28.86 -50.25
C SER A 473 4.44 -27.99 -51.50
N LEU A 474 5.07 -28.54 -52.54
CA LEU A 474 5.16 -27.95 -53.88
C LEU A 474 4.46 -28.88 -54.89
N SER A 475 3.91 -28.31 -55.94
CA SER A 475 3.32 -29.07 -57.06
C SER A 475 3.61 -28.40 -58.39
N TYR A 476 3.67 -29.18 -59.47
CA TYR A 476 3.99 -28.74 -60.82
C TYR A 476 3.06 -29.34 -61.88
N THR A 477 2.58 -28.53 -62.81
CA THR A 477 1.75 -28.93 -63.96
C THR A 477 2.43 -28.51 -65.26
N PRO A 478 2.88 -29.43 -66.14
CA PRO A 478 3.40 -29.08 -67.45
C PRO A 478 2.30 -28.53 -68.38
N VAL A 479 2.68 -27.70 -69.35
CA VAL A 479 1.80 -27.31 -70.45
C VAL A 479 1.45 -28.52 -71.33
N ALA A 480 0.19 -28.63 -71.76
CA ALA A 480 -0.27 -29.74 -72.59
C ALA A 480 0.52 -29.82 -73.92
N GLY A 481 0.94 -31.03 -74.29
CA GLY A 481 1.78 -31.32 -75.45
C GLY A 481 3.28 -31.04 -75.28
N TYR A 482 3.72 -30.49 -74.14
CA TYR A 482 5.15 -30.24 -73.88
C TYR A 482 5.88 -31.50 -73.40
N SER A 483 7.07 -31.73 -73.95
CA SER A 483 8.08 -32.71 -73.48
C SER A 483 9.46 -32.04 -73.54
N GLY A 484 10.23 -32.06 -72.45
CA GLY A 484 11.46 -31.28 -72.32
C GLY A 484 11.85 -31.00 -70.86
N THR A 485 12.75 -30.04 -70.64
CA THR A 485 13.19 -29.63 -69.28
C THR A 485 12.64 -28.27 -68.88
N ASP A 486 12.31 -28.10 -67.60
CA ASP A 486 11.85 -26.82 -67.03
C ASP A 486 12.42 -26.61 -65.60
N THR A 487 12.43 -25.39 -65.08
CA THR A 487 13.05 -25.05 -63.79
C THR A 487 12.35 -23.91 -63.05
N PHE A 488 12.31 -23.97 -61.72
CA PHE A 488 11.77 -22.90 -60.86
C PHE A 488 12.56 -22.79 -59.54
N THR A 489 12.32 -21.76 -58.71
CA THR A 489 12.98 -21.63 -57.39
C THR A 489 11.98 -21.48 -56.24
N TYR A 490 12.39 -21.85 -55.02
CA TYR A 490 11.55 -21.78 -53.82
C TYR A 490 12.34 -21.40 -52.56
N THR A 491 11.65 -20.85 -51.56
CA THR A 491 12.16 -20.60 -50.19
C THR A 491 11.34 -21.37 -49.16
N ALA A 492 11.87 -21.52 -47.94
CA ALA A 492 11.17 -22.09 -46.79
C ALA A 492 11.17 -21.11 -45.60
N SER A 493 10.10 -21.08 -44.80
CA SER A 493 9.94 -20.13 -43.70
C SER A 493 9.38 -20.78 -42.44
N ASN A 494 9.78 -20.28 -41.27
CA ASN A 494 9.16 -20.56 -39.97
C ASN A 494 9.18 -19.30 -39.08
N ASN A 495 8.71 -19.42 -37.83
CA ASN A 495 8.62 -18.30 -36.89
C ASN A 495 9.97 -17.70 -36.46
N TRP A 496 11.10 -18.31 -36.84
CA TRP A 496 12.46 -17.87 -36.54
C TRP A 496 13.25 -17.42 -37.78
N GLY A 497 12.70 -17.52 -38.99
CA GLY A 497 13.31 -16.95 -40.19
C GLY A 497 12.86 -17.57 -41.52
N THR A 498 13.42 -17.06 -42.62
CA THR A 498 13.21 -17.56 -44.00
C THR A 498 14.56 -17.92 -44.63
N SER A 499 14.60 -19.02 -45.37
CA SER A 499 15.81 -19.52 -46.04
C SER A 499 16.22 -18.67 -47.23
N ALA A 500 17.47 -18.84 -47.68
CA ALA A 500 17.84 -18.48 -49.05
C ALA A 500 17.04 -19.31 -50.08
N PRO A 501 16.85 -18.82 -51.33
CA PRO A 501 16.16 -19.58 -52.38
C PRO A 501 16.96 -20.79 -52.88
N ALA A 502 16.27 -21.86 -53.22
CA ALA A 502 16.82 -23.08 -53.83
C ALA A 502 16.10 -23.46 -55.13
N THR A 503 16.78 -24.18 -56.02
CA THR A 503 16.31 -24.48 -57.39
C THR A 503 15.66 -25.87 -57.49
N VAL A 504 14.56 -25.96 -58.24
CA VAL A 504 13.92 -27.21 -58.68
C VAL A 504 14.10 -27.39 -60.18
N SER A 505 14.54 -28.57 -60.61
CA SER A 505 14.67 -28.94 -62.03
C SER A 505 13.73 -30.08 -62.41
N ILE A 506 12.99 -29.93 -63.51
CA ILE A 506 11.94 -30.84 -63.97
C ILE A 506 12.28 -31.37 -65.37
N HIS A 507 11.94 -32.64 -65.63
CA HIS A 507 11.95 -33.25 -66.97
C HIS A 507 10.56 -33.83 -67.31
N VAL A 508 10.07 -33.65 -68.54
CA VAL A 508 8.70 -34.00 -68.98
C VAL A 508 8.73 -35.01 -70.13
N THR A 509 8.01 -36.15 -69.99
CA THR A 509 8.06 -37.30 -70.92
C THR A 509 6.86 -37.44 -71.88
N ASN A 510 6.91 -38.41 -72.81
CA ASN A 510 5.91 -38.63 -73.87
C ASN A 510 4.62 -39.36 -73.41
N VAL A 511 3.55 -39.32 -74.22
CA VAL A 511 2.18 -39.81 -73.91
C VAL A 511 1.87 -41.17 -74.58
N THR A 512 1.03 -41.99 -73.94
CA THR A 512 0.53 -43.30 -74.44
C THR A 512 -0.98 -43.50 -74.18
N LEU A 513 -1.68 -44.31 -75.00
CA LEU A 513 -3.11 -44.61 -74.84
C LEU A 513 -3.37 -45.72 -73.80
N SER A 514 -4.51 -45.60 -73.11
CA SER A 514 -5.02 -46.58 -72.13
C SER A 514 -6.39 -47.13 -72.55
N PHE A 515 -6.75 -48.34 -72.10
CA PHE A 515 -8.04 -49.01 -72.39
C PHE A 515 -8.77 -49.40 -71.09
N THR A 516 -10.08 -49.18 -71.04
CA THR A 516 -10.95 -49.54 -69.92
C THR A 516 -12.14 -50.39 -70.40
N PRO A 517 -12.42 -51.56 -69.80
CA PRO A 517 -11.59 -52.31 -68.86
C PRO A 517 -10.22 -52.69 -69.45
N ALA A 518 -9.21 -52.88 -68.60
CA ALA A 518 -7.91 -53.41 -69.02
C ALA A 518 -8.02 -54.89 -69.42
N SER A 519 -7.06 -55.40 -70.20
CA SER A 519 -7.07 -56.79 -70.72
C SER A 519 -7.31 -57.85 -69.64
N GLY A 520 -8.29 -58.74 -69.85
CA GLY A 520 -8.62 -59.79 -68.88
C GLY A 520 -10.01 -60.42 -69.07
N THR A 521 -10.48 -61.15 -68.07
CA THR A 521 -11.83 -61.74 -68.07
C THR A 521 -12.91 -60.67 -67.89
N LEU A 522 -13.91 -60.68 -68.78
CA LEU A 522 -15.16 -59.93 -68.68
C LEU A 522 -16.14 -60.67 -67.75
N SER A 523 -17.20 -59.99 -67.33
CA SER A 523 -18.23 -60.55 -66.43
C SER A 523 -18.89 -61.79 -67.04
N SER A 524 -19.05 -62.85 -66.24
CA SER A 524 -19.78 -64.04 -66.70
C SER A 524 -21.24 -63.73 -66.99
N ALA A 525 -21.73 -64.15 -68.16
CA ALA A 525 -23.14 -64.09 -68.49
C ALA A 525 -23.94 -65.21 -67.77
N THR A 526 -25.21 -65.39 -68.13
CA THR A 526 -25.98 -66.59 -67.80
C THR A 526 -26.80 -66.97 -69.02
N VAL A 527 -27.03 -68.27 -69.27
CA VAL A 527 -27.74 -68.71 -70.49
C VAL A 527 -29.16 -68.14 -70.46
N GLY A 528 -29.55 -67.45 -71.53
CA GLY A 528 -30.88 -66.84 -71.67
C GLY A 528 -31.05 -65.47 -71.00
N THR A 529 -30.01 -64.90 -70.37
CA THR A 529 -30.04 -63.51 -69.86
C THR A 529 -29.24 -62.58 -70.80
N PRO A 530 -29.77 -61.40 -71.18
CA PRO A 530 -29.03 -60.41 -71.98
C PRO A 530 -27.73 -59.96 -71.31
N TRP A 531 -26.72 -59.61 -72.12
CA TRP A 531 -25.39 -59.24 -71.65
C TRP A 531 -24.75 -58.17 -72.56
N SER A 532 -24.09 -57.18 -71.95
CA SER A 532 -23.28 -56.18 -72.67
C SER A 532 -22.09 -55.70 -71.84
N GLN A 533 -21.08 -55.17 -72.53
CA GLN A 533 -19.85 -54.63 -71.98
C GLN A 533 -19.24 -53.59 -72.94
N THR A 534 -18.94 -52.39 -72.43
CA THR A 534 -18.28 -51.33 -73.21
C THR A 534 -16.78 -51.29 -72.96
N ILE A 535 -16.00 -51.05 -74.02
CA ILE A 535 -14.56 -50.82 -73.99
C ILE A 535 -14.28 -49.38 -74.46
N THR A 536 -13.54 -48.59 -73.69
CA THR A 536 -13.18 -47.20 -74.01
C THR A 536 -11.68 -46.97 -74.00
N ALA A 537 -11.19 -46.13 -74.92
CA ALA A 537 -9.82 -45.66 -74.97
C ALA A 537 -9.69 -44.26 -74.32
N SER A 538 -8.57 -44.01 -73.67
CA SER A 538 -8.27 -42.78 -72.93
C SER A 538 -6.78 -42.40 -73.02
N SER A 539 -6.43 -41.26 -72.42
CA SER A 539 -5.08 -40.65 -72.40
C SER A 539 -4.59 -40.02 -73.71
N GLY A 540 -5.38 -40.10 -74.80
CA GLY A 540 -5.13 -39.41 -76.07
C GLY A 540 -6.06 -38.23 -76.32
N THR A 541 -6.07 -37.75 -77.56
CA THR A 541 -6.94 -36.66 -78.03
C THR A 541 -8.18 -37.23 -78.71
N SER A 542 -9.36 -36.95 -78.14
CA SER A 542 -10.68 -37.32 -78.68
C SER A 542 -10.94 -36.69 -80.07
N PRO A 543 -11.72 -37.31 -80.98
CA PRO A 543 -12.47 -38.58 -80.85
C PRO A 543 -11.64 -39.85 -81.09
N TYR A 544 -12.19 -40.99 -80.68
CA TYR A 544 -11.61 -42.33 -80.83
C TYR A 544 -12.44 -43.23 -81.77
N THR A 545 -11.82 -44.22 -82.41
CA THR A 545 -12.49 -45.24 -83.24
C THR A 545 -12.07 -46.65 -82.85
N TYR A 546 -12.99 -47.64 -82.92
CA TYR A 546 -12.85 -48.98 -82.34
C TYR A 546 -13.13 -50.14 -83.32
N SER A 547 -12.58 -51.32 -83.05
CA SER A 547 -12.91 -52.59 -83.76
C SER A 547 -12.60 -53.82 -82.89
N ALA A 548 -13.22 -54.99 -83.17
CA ALA A 548 -12.99 -56.23 -82.40
C ALA A 548 -13.16 -57.55 -83.19
N SER A 549 -12.64 -58.65 -82.63
CA SER A 549 -12.75 -60.02 -83.14
C SER A 549 -12.90 -61.06 -82.01
N GLY A 550 -13.47 -62.25 -82.29
CA GLY A 550 -13.52 -63.39 -81.34
C GLY A 550 -14.80 -63.56 -80.50
N LEU A 551 -15.90 -62.90 -80.87
CA LEU A 551 -17.14 -62.87 -80.07
C LEU A 551 -17.96 -64.19 -80.08
N PRO A 552 -18.63 -64.55 -78.94
CA PRO A 552 -19.64 -65.60 -78.91
C PRO A 552 -20.80 -65.36 -79.88
N THR A 553 -21.44 -66.44 -80.33
CA THR A 553 -22.68 -66.36 -81.13
C THR A 553 -23.77 -65.64 -80.34
N GLY A 554 -24.20 -64.49 -80.86
CA GLY A 554 -25.20 -63.61 -80.25
C GLY A 554 -24.67 -62.26 -79.77
N LEU A 555 -23.37 -61.95 -79.91
CA LEU A 555 -22.76 -60.65 -79.53
C LEU A 555 -22.05 -59.94 -80.71
N THR A 556 -22.05 -58.60 -80.74
CA THR A 556 -21.38 -57.74 -81.75
C THR A 556 -20.80 -56.44 -81.15
N ILE A 557 -19.79 -55.80 -81.78
CA ILE A 557 -19.19 -54.51 -81.33
C ILE A 557 -19.60 -53.29 -82.17
N SER A 558 -19.72 -52.11 -81.54
CA SER A 558 -19.86 -50.79 -82.17
C SER A 558 -18.53 -50.04 -82.39
N ALA A 559 -18.29 -49.55 -83.61
CA ALA A 559 -17.03 -48.87 -83.98
C ALA A 559 -16.86 -47.44 -83.44
N SER A 560 -17.95 -46.77 -83.03
CA SER A 560 -17.92 -45.41 -82.48
C SER A 560 -18.03 -45.34 -80.96
N THR A 561 -18.54 -46.40 -80.32
CA THR A 561 -18.74 -46.43 -78.85
C THR A 561 -17.95 -47.53 -78.13
N GLY A 562 -17.43 -48.53 -78.86
CA GLY A 562 -16.69 -49.65 -78.27
C GLY A 562 -17.55 -50.64 -77.46
N GLU A 563 -18.88 -50.56 -77.56
CA GLU A 563 -19.80 -51.48 -76.86
C GLU A 563 -19.93 -52.82 -77.58
N ILE A 564 -19.75 -53.91 -76.82
CA ILE A 564 -20.03 -55.30 -77.17
C ILE A 564 -21.35 -55.71 -76.51
N SER A 565 -22.38 -56.12 -77.26
CA SER A 565 -23.70 -56.44 -76.67
C SER A 565 -24.51 -57.52 -77.39
N GLY A 566 -25.46 -58.14 -76.68
CA GLY A 566 -26.43 -59.10 -77.21
C GLY A 566 -26.93 -60.14 -76.18
N THR A 567 -27.20 -61.38 -76.59
CA THR A 567 -27.68 -62.45 -75.66
C THR A 567 -27.02 -63.80 -75.96
N PRO A 568 -26.19 -64.34 -75.04
CA PRO A 568 -25.55 -65.64 -75.23
C PRO A 568 -26.51 -66.81 -75.00
N THR A 569 -26.60 -67.69 -75.98
CA THR A 569 -27.55 -68.82 -76.01
C THR A 569 -26.95 -70.17 -75.59
N VAL A 570 -25.62 -70.24 -75.43
CA VAL A 570 -24.89 -71.48 -75.10
C VAL A 570 -23.91 -71.21 -73.98
N SER A 571 -23.83 -72.11 -72.99
CA SER A 571 -22.84 -72.06 -71.94
C SER A 571 -21.46 -72.49 -72.45
N GLY A 572 -20.45 -71.63 -72.32
CA GLY A 572 -19.09 -71.88 -72.81
C GLY A 572 -18.10 -70.79 -72.38
N SER A 573 -16.90 -70.78 -72.97
CA SER A 573 -15.86 -69.78 -72.72
C SER A 573 -15.16 -69.31 -74.01
N TYR A 574 -14.88 -68.01 -74.14
CA TYR A 574 -14.49 -67.33 -75.40
C TYR A 574 -13.43 -66.23 -75.22
N THR A 575 -12.57 -66.01 -76.21
CA THR A 575 -11.47 -65.00 -76.19
C THR A 575 -11.64 -63.93 -77.28
N ILE A 576 -11.50 -62.64 -76.93
CA ILE A 576 -11.89 -61.47 -77.74
C ILE A 576 -10.72 -60.47 -77.84
N GLN A 577 -10.44 -59.86 -79.00
CA GLN A 577 -9.45 -58.76 -79.13
C GLN A 577 -10.11 -57.45 -79.58
N VAL A 578 -9.60 -56.30 -79.12
CA VAL A 578 -10.15 -54.95 -79.39
C VAL A 578 -9.03 -53.93 -79.66
N SER A 579 -9.19 -53.06 -80.65
CA SER A 579 -8.20 -52.01 -81.03
C SER A 579 -8.83 -50.62 -81.09
N ALA A 580 -8.05 -49.56 -80.80
CA ALA A 580 -8.48 -48.17 -80.98
C ALA A 580 -7.38 -47.19 -81.41
N ALA A 581 -7.79 -46.08 -82.02
CA ALA A 581 -6.97 -44.96 -82.46
C ALA A 581 -7.55 -43.61 -81.99
N ASP A 582 -6.68 -42.63 -81.71
CA ASP A 582 -7.05 -41.25 -81.34
C ASP A 582 -6.91 -40.25 -82.52
N ASN A 583 -7.38 -39.02 -82.33
CA ASN A 583 -7.37 -37.98 -83.37
C ASN A 583 -5.97 -37.38 -83.64
N ALA A 584 -4.98 -37.67 -82.80
CA ALA A 584 -3.58 -37.29 -83.03
C ALA A 584 -2.79 -38.40 -83.77
N GLY A 585 -3.43 -39.53 -84.09
CA GLY A 585 -2.82 -40.66 -84.79
C GLY A 585 -2.11 -41.68 -83.87
N ILE A 586 -2.26 -41.55 -82.55
CA ILE A 586 -1.77 -42.56 -81.60
C ILE A 586 -2.72 -43.76 -81.62
N THR A 587 -2.19 -44.98 -81.56
CA THR A 587 -2.98 -46.23 -81.66
C THR A 587 -2.62 -47.23 -80.55
N GLY A 588 -3.55 -48.14 -80.21
CA GLY A 588 -3.33 -49.21 -79.23
C GLY A 588 -4.29 -50.40 -79.40
N THR A 589 -4.05 -51.51 -78.68
CA THR A 589 -4.82 -52.77 -78.79
C THR A 589 -4.78 -53.58 -77.49
N VAL A 590 -5.85 -54.33 -77.20
CA VAL A 590 -6.12 -55.02 -75.92
C VAL A 590 -6.88 -56.35 -76.15
N SER A 591 -6.97 -57.27 -75.16
CA SER A 591 -7.59 -58.61 -75.33
C SER A 591 -8.29 -59.14 -74.05
N TYR A 592 -9.32 -59.98 -74.20
CA TYR A 592 -10.26 -60.39 -73.13
C TYR A 592 -10.80 -61.84 -73.20
N GLN A 593 -11.51 -62.31 -72.16
CA GLN A 593 -12.13 -63.66 -71.99
C GLN A 593 -13.58 -63.61 -71.38
N LEU A 594 -14.48 -64.61 -71.55
CA LEU A 594 -15.92 -64.55 -71.11
C LEU A 594 -16.59 -65.94 -70.77
N THR A 595 -17.44 -66.09 -69.68
CA THR A 595 -18.01 -67.38 -69.08
C THR A 595 -19.46 -67.29 -68.39
N VAL A 596 -19.96 -68.18 -67.44
CA VAL A 596 -21.43 -68.42 -66.98
C VAL A 596 -21.77 -68.93 -65.46
N ALA A 597 -22.99 -68.79 -64.78
CA ALA A 597 -23.36 -69.19 -63.33
C ALA A 597 -24.88 -69.59 -62.82
N GLY A 598 -25.29 -69.62 -61.47
CA GLY A 598 -26.61 -70.17 -60.82
C GLY A 598 -27.12 -69.79 -59.32
N GLN A 599 -28.16 -70.44 -58.62
CA GLN A 599 -28.97 -69.96 -57.37
C GLN A 599 -29.71 -70.98 -56.30
N ALA A 600 -30.41 -70.57 -55.15
CA ALA A 600 -30.97 -71.40 -53.96
C ALA A 600 -32.17 -70.87 -52.94
N PRO A 601 -32.70 -71.59 -51.84
CA PRO A 601 -33.97 -71.33 -50.96
C PRO A 601 -34.02 -71.20 -49.34
N VAL A 602 -35.20 -70.95 -48.60
CA VAL A 602 -35.35 -70.39 -47.14
C VAL A 602 -36.68 -70.62 -46.20
N VAL A 603 -36.70 -70.43 -44.80
CA VAL A 603 -37.88 -70.58 -43.76
C VAL A 603 -37.96 -69.66 -42.41
N SER A 604 -39.02 -69.69 -41.49
CA SER A 604 -39.22 -68.87 -40.18
C SER A 604 -40.22 -69.31 -38.99
N ALA A 605 -40.45 -68.58 -37.84
CA ALA A 605 -41.04 -68.99 -36.47
C ALA A 605 -42.40 -68.37 -35.88
N VAL A 606 -43.09 -68.91 -34.79
CA VAL A 606 -44.54 -68.63 -34.35
C VAL A 606 -44.95 -68.74 -32.80
N SER A 607 -46.15 -68.32 -32.29
CA SER A 607 -46.70 -68.56 -30.88
C SER A 607 -48.28 -68.53 -30.67
N SER A 608 -48.86 -69.03 -29.54
CA SER A 608 -50.36 -69.12 -29.24
C SER A 608 -50.79 -69.31 -27.73
N THR A 609 -52.08 -69.52 -27.37
CA THR A 609 -52.65 -69.71 -25.98
C THR A 609 -53.90 -70.64 -25.94
N VAL A 610 -54.10 -71.42 -24.86
CA VAL A 610 -55.09 -72.52 -24.74
C VAL A 610 -55.69 -72.63 -23.32
N ALA A 611 -56.94 -73.09 -23.13
CA ALA A 611 -57.56 -73.28 -21.81
C ALA A 611 -57.32 -74.68 -21.19
N ALA A 612 -57.27 -74.78 -19.86
CA ALA A 612 -57.04 -76.03 -19.13
C ALA A 612 -58.11 -77.09 -19.45
N ASN A 613 -57.70 -78.34 -19.69
CA ASN A 613 -58.56 -79.49 -20.06
C ASN A 613 -59.19 -79.46 -21.47
N THR A 614 -58.62 -78.75 -22.45
CA THR A 614 -59.08 -78.74 -23.86
C THR A 614 -58.21 -79.62 -24.78
N ARG A 615 -58.68 -79.96 -26.01
CA ARG A 615 -58.02 -81.01 -26.85
C ARG A 615 -57.71 -80.72 -28.33
N GLU A 616 -58.21 -79.65 -28.96
CA GLU A 616 -58.12 -79.44 -30.43
C GLU A 616 -57.58 -78.03 -30.79
N ASN A 617 -56.25 -77.87 -30.96
CA ASN A 617 -55.64 -76.56 -31.31
C ASN A 617 -54.68 -76.69 -32.51
N LEU A 618 -54.63 -75.71 -33.43
CA LEU A 618 -53.85 -75.75 -34.69
C LEU A 618 -52.92 -74.53 -34.86
N ILE A 619 -51.80 -74.69 -35.58
CA ILE A 619 -50.69 -73.72 -35.77
C ILE A 619 -50.07 -73.88 -37.19
N GLU A 620 -49.67 -72.79 -37.86
CA GLU A 620 -49.20 -72.78 -39.27
C GLU A 620 -47.75 -72.25 -39.49
N PRO A 621 -46.94 -72.80 -40.44
CA PRO A 621 -45.55 -72.36 -40.74
C PRO A 621 -45.37 -71.41 -41.95
N MET A 622 -44.15 -70.87 -42.20
CA MET A 622 -43.83 -69.86 -43.25
C MET A 622 -42.53 -70.16 -44.06
N LEU A 623 -42.53 -70.04 -45.41
CA LEU A 623 -41.47 -70.52 -46.35
C LEU A 623 -41.24 -69.62 -47.60
N SER A 624 -40.04 -69.61 -48.24
CA SER A 624 -39.77 -68.91 -49.53
C SER A 624 -38.51 -69.41 -50.32
N GLY A 625 -38.30 -68.91 -51.56
CA GLY A 625 -37.09 -69.12 -52.38
C GLY A 625 -37.29 -70.03 -53.61
N GLY A 626 -36.25 -70.77 -54.02
CA GLY A 626 -36.42 -71.91 -54.96
C GLY A 626 -37.41 -72.94 -54.41
N ALA A 627 -38.09 -73.70 -55.28
CA ALA A 627 -39.23 -74.53 -54.87
C ALA A 627 -38.87 -75.57 -53.79
N VAL A 628 -39.60 -75.55 -52.66
CA VAL A 628 -39.42 -76.40 -51.47
C VAL A 628 -40.14 -77.75 -51.62
N THR A 629 -39.54 -78.84 -51.14
CA THR A 629 -39.99 -80.21 -51.39
C THR A 629 -40.30 -81.06 -50.14
N SER A 630 -40.04 -80.60 -48.90
CA SER A 630 -40.42 -81.34 -47.66
C SER A 630 -40.53 -80.48 -46.38
N LEU A 631 -41.20 -80.98 -45.32
CA LEU A 631 -41.24 -80.40 -43.96
C LEU A 631 -41.16 -81.48 -42.84
N ALA A 632 -40.59 -81.18 -41.67
CA ALA A 632 -40.55 -82.07 -40.49
C ALA A 632 -40.56 -81.35 -39.11
N ILE A 633 -41.05 -82.00 -38.05
CA ILE A 633 -40.85 -81.57 -36.63
C ILE A 633 -39.46 -82.02 -36.16
N VAL A 634 -38.74 -81.12 -35.49
CA VAL A 634 -37.39 -81.34 -34.96
C VAL A 634 -37.38 -81.57 -33.44
N GLN A 635 -38.32 -80.98 -32.69
CA GLN A 635 -38.46 -81.17 -31.24
C GLN A 635 -39.93 -81.11 -30.81
N GLN A 636 -40.32 -81.88 -29.77
CA GLN A 636 -41.68 -81.97 -29.22
C GLN A 636 -41.87 -81.09 -27.96
N PRO A 637 -43.13 -80.70 -27.63
CA PRO A 637 -43.47 -79.96 -26.41
C PRO A 637 -43.55 -80.86 -25.16
N ALA A 638 -43.52 -80.23 -23.98
CA ALA A 638 -43.28 -80.88 -22.68
C ALA A 638 -44.54 -81.13 -21.84
N HIS A 639 -45.59 -80.30 -22.00
CA HIS A 639 -46.86 -80.36 -21.25
C HIS A 639 -48.07 -80.54 -22.18
N GLY A 640 -47.80 -81.08 -23.37
CA GLY A 640 -48.74 -81.38 -24.45
C GLY A 640 -48.05 -82.20 -25.55
N THR A 641 -48.62 -82.24 -26.75
CA THR A 641 -48.00 -82.96 -27.90
C THR A 641 -48.18 -82.19 -29.21
N ALA A 642 -47.20 -82.24 -30.13
CA ALA A 642 -47.24 -81.54 -31.42
C ALA A 642 -47.02 -82.48 -32.63
N ARG A 643 -47.77 -82.33 -33.73
CA ARG A 643 -47.61 -83.17 -34.94
C ARG A 643 -47.80 -82.39 -36.25
N ILE A 644 -46.98 -82.71 -37.26
CA ILE A 644 -47.18 -82.23 -38.65
C ILE A 644 -48.34 -83.00 -39.30
N GLN A 645 -49.21 -82.26 -39.98
CA GLN A 645 -50.30 -82.78 -40.79
C GLN A 645 -50.42 -81.92 -42.05
N SER A 646 -50.06 -82.48 -43.21
CA SER A 646 -50.14 -81.81 -44.53
C SER A 646 -49.57 -80.38 -44.55
N LEU A 647 -48.31 -80.24 -44.13
CA LEU A 647 -47.56 -78.98 -44.01
C LEU A 647 -48.08 -77.97 -42.94
N LYS A 648 -49.02 -78.34 -42.06
CA LYS A 648 -49.43 -77.58 -40.86
C LYS A 648 -49.15 -78.35 -39.57
N ILE A 649 -49.33 -77.73 -38.38
CA ILE A 649 -48.97 -78.33 -37.07
C ILE A 649 -50.17 -78.26 -36.10
N ARG A 650 -50.33 -79.26 -35.23
CA ARG A 650 -51.44 -79.40 -34.25
C ARG A 650 -50.93 -79.59 -32.82
N TYR A 651 -51.57 -79.00 -31.80
CA TYR A 651 -51.21 -79.07 -30.38
C TYR A 651 -52.37 -79.41 -29.41
N THR A 652 -52.09 -80.21 -28.38
CA THR A 652 -53.05 -80.61 -27.32
C THR A 652 -52.37 -80.62 -25.93
N PRO A 653 -52.87 -79.88 -24.91
CA PRO A 653 -52.30 -79.85 -23.56
C PRO A 653 -52.69 -81.05 -22.68
N VAL A 654 -51.91 -81.30 -21.63
CA VAL A 654 -52.20 -82.29 -20.57
C VAL A 654 -53.37 -81.84 -19.67
N ALA A 655 -54.21 -82.79 -19.25
CA ALA A 655 -55.35 -82.52 -18.38
C ALA A 655 -54.92 -82.11 -16.96
N GLY A 656 -55.65 -81.18 -16.35
CA GLY A 656 -55.36 -80.58 -15.04
C GLY A 656 -54.27 -79.49 -15.07
N TYR A 657 -53.56 -79.31 -16.18
CA TYR A 657 -52.45 -78.36 -16.28
C TYR A 657 -52.92 -76.92 -16.58
N SER A 658 -52.29 -75.97 -15.89
CA SER A 658 -52.33 -74.54 -16.23
C SER A 658 -50.92 -73.93 -16.17
N GLY A 659 -50.33 -73.58 -17.32
CA GLY A 659 -48.97 -73.05 -17.48
C GLY A 659 -48.55 -72.98 -18.97
N SER A 660 -47.26 -72.93 -19.29
CA SER A 660 -46.71 -72.70 -20.66
C SER A 660 -45.97 -73.89 -21.30
N ASP A 661 -45.83 -73.89 -22.64
CA ASP A 661 -45.22 -75.01 -23.43
C ASP A 661 -44.61 -74.59 -24.81
N SER A 662 -43.81 -75.41 -25.54
CA SER A 662 -43.08 -75.02 -26.81
C SER A 662 -42.47 -76.16 -27.68
N PHE A 663 -42.19 -75.97 -29.01
CA PHE A 663 -41.63 -77.00 -29.96
C PHE A 663 -40.92 -76.46 -31.27
N ILE A 664 -40.30 -77.28 -32.18
CA ILE A 664 -39.42 -76.86 -33.34
C ILE A 664 -39.67 -77.63 -34.70
N TYR A 665 -39.42 -77.05 -35.92
CA TYR A 665 -39.62 -77.64 -37.29
C TYR A 665 -38.62 -77.20 -38.45
N SER A 666 -38.62 -77.82 -39.66
CA SER A 666 -37.65 -77.59 -40.80
C SER A 666 -38.10 -77.88 -42.27
N ALA A 667 -37.40 -77.41 -43.34
CA ALA A 667 -37.69 -77.58 -44.82
C ALA A 667 -36.48 -77.64 -45.82
N SER A 668 -36.63 -78.15 -47.08
CA SER A 668 -35.50 -78.37 -48.07
C SER A 668 -35.82 -78.48 -49.60
N ASN A 669 -34.79 -78.44 -50.49
CA ASN A 669 -34.78 -78.88 -51.92
C ASN A 669 -33.37 -79.32 -52.45
N ASN A 670 -33.26 -79.73 -53.74
CA ASN A 670 -32.03 -80.21 -54.40
C ASN A 670 -30.82 -79.24 -54.44
N PHE A 671 -30.99 -77.98 -54.03
CA PHE A 671 -29.95 -76.97 -53.95
C PHE A 671 -29.80 -76.35 -52.51
N GLY A 672 -30.57 -76.74 -51.48
CA GLY A 672 -30.42 -76.23 -50.07
C GLY A 672 -31.58 -76.52 -49.04
N ALA A 673 -31.42 -76.17 -47.73
CA ALA A 673 -32.38 -76.44 -46.61
C ALA A 673 -32.29 -75.52 -45.33
N ALA A 674 -33.35 -75.39 -44.48
CA ALA A 674 -33.42 -74.48 -43.26
C ALA A 674 -34.48 -74.85 -42.12
N GLN A 675 -34.50 -74.20 -40.90
CA GLN A 675 -35.33 -74.56 -39.67
C GLN A 675 -35.89 -73.41 -38.74
N ALA A 676 -36.88 -73.63 -37.81
CA ALA A 676 -37.52 -72.64 -36.85
C ALA A 676 -38.41 -73.18 -35.64
N THR A 677 -38.90 -72.34 -34.68
CA THR A 677 -39.50 -72.66 -33.31
C THR A 677 -40.94 -72.11 -32.97
N VAL A 678 -41.67 -72.62 -31.94
CA VAL A 678 -43.08 -72.29 -31.50
C VAL A 678 -43.37 -72.30 -29.95
N THR A 679 -44.28 -71.47 -29.36
CA THR A 679 -44.60 -71.33 -27.88
C THR A 679 -46.10 -71.13 -27.46
N LEU A 680 -46.56 -71.53 -26.23
CA LEU A 680 -47.99 -71.71 -25.73
C LEU A 680 -48.28 -71.38 -24.20
N ASN A 681 -49.56 -71.19 -23.72
CA ASN A 681 -49.96 -70.80 -22.29
C ASN A 681 -51.43 -71.11 -21.78
N VAL A 682 -51.75 -71.00 -20.43
CA VAL A 682 -53.04 -71.26 -19.66
C VAL A 682 -53.22 -70.39 -18.31
N THR A 683 -54.25 -70.54 -17.40
CA THR A 683 -54.68 -69.63 -16.24
C THR A 683 -55.35 -70.22 -14.91
N ALA A 684 -55.66 -69.44 -13.81
CA ALA A 684 -56.22 -69.85 -12.44
C ALA A 684 -57.07 -68.80 -11.54
N THR A 685 -57.16 -68.89 -10.16
CA THR A 685 -58.30 -68.43 -9.23
C THR A 685 -58.03 -67.62 -7.87
N THR A 686 -59.04 -67.33 -6.95
CA THR A 686 -59.12 -66.19 -5.92
C THR A 686 -59.78 -66.37 -4.46
N LEU A 687 -59.81 -65.34 -3.54
CA LEU A 687 -60.17 -65.25 -2.03
C LEU A 687 -60.74 -63.86 -1.47
N ALA A 688 -60.99 -63.62 -0.13
CA ALA A 688 -61.53 -62.33 0.51
C ALA A 688 -61.01 -61.82 1.93
N PHE A 689 -61.29 -60.55 2.37
CA PHE A 689 -60.61 -59.78 3.50
C PHE A 689 -61.48 -59.02 4.57
N THR A 690 -60.89 -58.65 5.72
CA THR A 690 -61.39 -57.67 6.74
C THR A 690 -60.25 -56.96 7.52
N PRO A 691 -60.27 -55.62 7.77
CA PRO A 691 -61.20 -54.62 7.25
C PRO A 691 -61.26 -54.60 5.72
N ALA A 692 -62.27 -53.93 5.17
CA ALA A 692 -62.37 -53.72 3.72
C ALA A 692 -61.37 -52.65 3.26
N SER A 693 -61.06 -52.61 1.96
CA SER A 693 -60.21 -51.57 1.35
C SER A 693 -60.66 -50.16 1.70
N GLY A 694 -59.74 -49.30 2.11
CA GLY A 694 -60.05 -47.90 2.45
C GLY A 694 -58.96 -47.19 3.25
N ALA A 695 -59.31 -46.03 3.79
CA ALA A 695 -58.43 -45.25 4.66
C ALA A 695 -58.33 -45.87 6.08
N LEU A 696 -57.11 -45.85 6.62
CA LEU A 696 -56.79 -46.24 8.00
C LEU A 696 -56.72 -44.99 8.90
N PRO A 697 -56.79 -45.14 10.25
CA PRO A 697 -56.62 -44.03 11.18
C PRO A 697 -55.29 -43.30 10.98
N GLU A 698 -55.29 -41.98 11.19
CA GLU A 698 -54.12 -41.12 10.95
C GLU A 698 -53.00 -41.31 11.98
N GLY A 699 -51.77 -41.00 11.60
CA GLY A 699 -50.58 -40.98 12.47
C GLY A 699 -49.84 -39.64 12.44
N ARG A 700 -48.80 -39.49 13.27
CA ARG A 700 -47.96 -38.27 13.31
C ARG A 700 -46.47 -38.63 13.25
N ALA A 701 -45.71 -37.89 12.45
CA ALA A 701 -44.27 -38.09 12.32
C ALA A 701 -43.58 -38.03 13.69
N GLY A 702 -42.71 -39.00 13.99
CA GLY A 702 -42.03 -39.16 15.27
C GLY A 702 -42.85 -39.82 16.40
N THR A 703 -44.12 -40.19 16.18
CA THR A 703 -45.00 -40.81 17.20
C THR A 703 -45.41 -42.24 16.80
N SER A 704 -45.54 -43.17 17.75
CA SER A 704 -45.80 -44.59 17.43
C SER A 704 -47.23 -44.87 16.90
N TYR A 705 -47.36 -45.90 16.05
CA TYR A 705 -48.57 -46.27 15.31
C TYR A 705 -48.79 -47.80 15.26
N ARG A 706 -50.06 -48.28 15.20
CA ARG A 706 -50.41 -49.73 15.17
C ARG A 706 -51.80 -50.03 14.53
N GLN A 707 -51.89 -51.03 13.65
CA GLN A 707 -53.12 -51.54 12.99
C GLN A 707 -53.05 -53.05 12.69
N THR A 708 -54.15 -53.80 12.71
CA THR A 708 -54.20 -55.28 12.47
C THR A 708 -55.23 -55.69 11.39
N PHE A 709 -55.05 -56.85 10.71
CA PHE A 709 -55.85 -57.32 9.55
C PHE A 709 -56.27 -58.83 9.64
N SER A 710 -57.22 -59.28 8.81
CA SER A 710 -57.75 -60.67 8.77
C SER A 710 -58.37 -61.07 7.40
N THR A 711 -58.60 -62.38 7.14
CA THR A 711 -59.16 -62.92 5.86
C THR A 711 -60.11 -64.10 6.02
N SER A 712 -60.93 -64.35 4.99
CA SER A 712 -61.88 -65.48 4.92
C SER A 712 -62.03 -66.04 3.50
N GLY A 713 -62.42 -67.32 3.41
CA GLY A 713 -62.46 -68.11 2.18
C GLY A 713 -61.24 -69.02 2.01
N GLY A 714 -61.35 -70.06 1.19
CA GLY A 714 -60.28 -71.04 0.96
C GLY A 714 -59.84 -71.81 2.21
N THR A 715 -58.56 -72.16 2.30
CA THR A 715 -58.02 -73.10 3.31
C THR A 715 -57.04 -72.42 4.27
N ALA A 716 -57.38 -72.26 5.55
CA ALA A 716 -56.48 -71.72 6.57
C ALA A 716 -55.28 -72.67 6.88
N PRO A 717 -54.13 -72.20 7.42
CA PRO A 717 -53.81 -70.83 7.84
C PRO A 717 -53.54 -69.84 6.69
N TYR A 718 -53.70 -68.55 6.97
CA TYR A 718 -53.46 -67.46 6.01
C TYR A 718 -52.11 -66.79 6.25
N GLN A 719 -51.39 -66.45 5.18
CA GLN A 719 -50.19 -65.63 5.21
C GLN A 719 -50.45 -64.26 4.62
N PHE A 720 -50.09 -63.20 5.35
CA PHE A 720 -50.19 -61.82 4.90
C PHE A 720 -48.85 -61.32 4.34
N ARG A 721 -48.89 -60.64 3.21
CA ARG A 721 -47.73 -59.94 2.61
C ARG A 721 -48.16 -58.57 2.13
N ILE A 722 -47.33 -57.56 2.33
CA ILE A 722 -47.57 -56.20 1.83
C ILE A 722 -46.79 -55.94 0.54
N SER A 723 -47.40 -55.20 -0.39
CA SER A 723 -46.73 -54.63 -1.57
C SER A 723 -47.12 -53.16 -1.71
N GLY A 724 -46.12 -52.29 -1.86
CA GLY A 724 -46.26 -50.84 -1.77
C GLY A 724 -45.28 -50.25 -0.76
N VAL A 725 -45.16 -48.92 -0.76
CA VAL A 725 -44.21 -48.20 0.10
C VAL A 725 -44.91 -47.74 1.37
N LEU A 726 -44.61 -48.39 2.50
CA LEU A 726 -45.02 -47.92 3.82
C LEU A 726 -44.30 -46.60 4.18
N PRO A 727 -44.89 -45.74 5.04
CA PRO A 727 -44.15 -44.63 5.64
C PRO A 727 -42.91 -45.16 6.35
N ALA A 728 -41.75 -44.54 6.09
CA ALA A 728 -40.47 -45.00 6.63
C ALA A 728 -40.53 -45.10 8.16
N GLY A 729 -40.16 -46.26 8.72
CA GLY A 729 -40.26 -46.55 10.15
C GLY A 729 -41.53 -47.30 10.59
N LEU A 730 -42.46 -47.61 9.68
CA LEU A 730 -43.54 -48.59 9.88
C LEU A 730 -43.24 -49.92 9.16
N ALA A 731 -43.62 -51.05 9.76
CA ALA A 731 -43.46 -52.39 9.19
C ALA A 731 -44.64 -53.32 9.52
N LEU A 732 -44.96 -54.25 8.61
CA LEU A 732 -45.94 -55.32 8.83
C LEU A 732 -45.24 -56.54 9.46
N ALA A 733 -45.70 -56.95 10.63
CA ALA A 733 -45.28 -58.18 11.32
C ALA A 733 -46.50 -59.09 11.51
N GLY A 734 -46.50 -60.23 10.79
CA GLY A 734 -47.67 -61.12 10.76
C GLY A 734 -48.89 -60.42 10.16
N ASP A 735 -49.92 -60.22 10.98
CA ASP A 735 -51.16 -59.54 10.63
C ASP A 735 -51.19 -58.04 11.01
N THR A 736 -50.12 -57.52 11.62
CA THR A 736 -50.11 -56.22 12.30
C THR A 736 -49.07 -55.26 11.73
N LEU A 737 -49.50 -54.10 11.26
CA LEU A 737 -48.67 -52.96 10.85
C LEU A 737 -48.35 -52.10 12.08
N SER A 738 -47.07 -51.83 12.35
CA SER A 738 -46.66 -51.00 13.50
C SER A 738 -45.29 -50.35 13.33
N GLY A 739 -45.00 -49.32 14.15
CA GLY A 739 -43.70 -48.65 14.19
C GLY A 739 -43.82 -47.16 14.55
N THR A 740 -42.82 -46.36 14.18
CA THR A 740 -42.82 -44.89 14.34
C THR A 740 -42.47 -44.26 12.99
N PRO A 741 -43.37 -43.50 12.33
CA PRO A 741 -43.14 -42.96 11.00
C PRO A 741 -42.19 -41.75 11.07
N ALA A 742 -41.19 -41.73 10.19
CA ALA A 742 -40.10 -40.76 10.22
C ALA A 742 -40.41 -39.42 9.52
N ALA A 743 -41.44 -39.37 8.68
CA ALA A 743 -41.84 -38.18 7.93
C ALA A 743 -43.36 -38.13 7.72
N ALA A 744 -43.89 -36.93 7.47
CA ALA A 744 -45.28 -36.72 7.08
C ALA A 744 -45.53 -37.14 5.62
N GLY A 745 -46.77 -37.54 5.31
CA GLY A 745 -47.19 -37.92 3.97
C GLY A 745 -48.23 -39.05 3.95
N ASN A 746 -48.89 -39.20 2.81
CA ASN A 746 -49.90 -40.22 2.56
C ASN A 746 -49.25 -41.45 1.87
N SER A 747 -49.40 -42.62 2.47
CA SER A 747 -48.95 -43.90 1.90
C SER A 747 -50.14 -44.72 1.43
N ASN A 748 -50.05 -45.25 0.20
CA ASN A 748 -50.97 -46.26 -0.33
C ASN A 748 -50.23 -47.60 -0.43
N PHE A 749 -50.82 -48.66 0.10
CA PHE A 749 -50.23 -50.01 0.06
C PHE A 749 -51.29 -51.09 -0.13
N THR A 750 -50.88 -52.20 -0.73
CA THR A 750 -51.74 -53.36 -0.98
C THR A 750 -51.34 -54.51 -0.08
N LEU A 751 -52.32 -55.10 0.60
CA LEU A 751 -52.19 -56.29 1.41
C LEU A 751 -52.64 -57.50 0.59
N THR A 752 -51.75 -58.48 0.44
CA THR A 752 -52.02 -59.79 -0.16
C THR A 752 -52.24 -60.80 0.96
N ALA A 753 -53.23 -61.66 0.80
CA ALA A 753 -53.43 -62.83 1.65
C ALA A 753 -53.36 -64.09 0.80
N THR A 754 -52.60 -65.07 1.29
CA THR A 754 -52.42 -66.39 0.68
C THR A 754 -52.97 -67.44 1.63
N ASP A 755 -53.77 -68.36 1.13
CA ASP A 755 -54.25 -69.51 1.91
C ASP A 755 -53.27 -70.70 1.86
N ALA A 756 -53.48 -71.72 2.68
CA ALA A 756 -52.64 -72.91 2.76
C ALA A 756 -52.67 -73.80 1.50
N SER A 757 -53.66 -73.60 0.62
CA SER A 757 -53.75 -74.20 -0.72
C SER A 757 -53.04 -73.37 -1.81
N GLY A 758 -52.46 -72.22 -1.46
CA GLY A 758 -51.76 -71.33 -2.38
C GLY A 758 -52.67 -70.38 -3.17
N VAL A 759 -53.98 -70.34 -2.88
CA VAL A 759 -54.89 -69.36 -3.48
C VAL A 759 -54.58 -67.98 -2.91
N THR A 760 -54.72 -66.92 -3.70
CA THR A 760 -54.41 -65.54 -3.27
C THR A 760 -55.53 -64.55 -3.56
N SER A 761 -55.58 -63.48 -2.78
CA SER A 761 -56.37 -62.27 -3.07
C SER A 761 -55.65 -61.03 -2.53
N GLN A 762 -56.05 -59.85 -2.97
CA GLN A 762 -55.40 -58.57 -2.67
C GLN A 762 -56.40 -57.46 -2.35
N VAL A 763 -56.03 -56.54 -1.46
CA VAL A 763 -56.84 -55.39 -1.02
C VAL A 763 -55.96 -54.17 -0.74
N THR A 764 -56.39 -52.95 -1.06
CA THR A 764 -55.57 -51.72 -0.95
C THR A 764 -56.04 -50.78 0.18
N TYR A 765 -55.10 -50.14 0.87
CA TYR A 765 -55.33 -49.19 1.95
C TYR A 765 -54.57 -47.87 1.76
N THR A 766 -55.04 -46.82 2.45
CA THR A 766 -54.40 -45.49 2.54
C THR A 766 -54.14 -45.13 4.00
N LEU A 767 -52.95 -44.59 4.32
CA LEU A 767 -52.56 -44.11 5.64
C LEU A 767 -52.00 -42.67 5.55
N ASN A 768 -52.54 -41.74 6.34
CA ASN A 768 -52.09 -40.34 6.41
C ASN A 768 -51.19 -40.10 7.63
N ILE A 769 -50.02 -39.47 7.45
CA ILE A 769 -49.11 -39.06 8.53
C ILE A 769 -48.91 -37.54 8.52
N ILE A 770 -49.14 -36.85 9.64
CA ILE A 770 -49.04 -35.38 9.77
C ILE A 770 -47.70 -34.89 10.37
N SER A 771 -47.37 -33.61 10.16
CA SER A 771 -46.09 -32.96 10.53
C SER A 771 -45.93 -32.58 12.02
N ALA A 772 -44.68 -32.29 12.41
CA ALA A 772 -44.28 -31.78 13.73
C ALA A 772 -44.26 -30.23 13.79
N GLU A 773 -44.18 -29.64 14.99
CA GLU A 773 -44.20 -28.17 15.21
C GLU A 773 -42.84 -27.49 14.94
N PRO A 774 -42.82 -26.22 14.48
CA PRO A 774 -41.59 -25.50 14.13
C PRO A 774 -40.81 -24.95 15.33
N VAL A 775 -39.49 -25.17 15.33
CA VAL A 775 -38.54 -24.67 16.33
C VAL A 775 -37.34 -24.01 15.62
N GLY A 776 -37.13 -22.72 15.87
CA GLY A 776 -35.98 -21.96 15.34
C GLY A 776 -34.74 -22.06 16.24
N ALA A 777 -33.56 -21.83 15.65
CA ALA A 777 -32.27 -21.90 16.33
C ALA A 777 -31.67 -20.50 16.60
N SER A 778 -30.86 -20.35 17.65
CA SER A 778 -30.13 -19.09 17.87
C SER A 778 -28.78 -19.14 17.15
N HIS A 779 -28.39 -18.01 16.55
CA HIS A 779 -27.16 -17.88 15.76
C HIS A 779 -26.25 -16.76 16.29
N THR A 780 -24.98 -16.83 15.94
CA THR A 780 -24.00 -15.77 16.20
C THR A 780 -23.19 -15.48 14.95
N ALA A 781 -22.96 -14.21 14.63
CA ALA A 781 -22.12 -13.79 13.52
C ALA A 781 -21.23 -12.62 13.92
N SER A 782 -20.11 -12.47 13.23
CA SER A 782 -19.20 -11.33 13.40
C SER A 782 -19.12 -10.55 12.09
N VAL A 783 -19.04 -9.22 12.19
CA VAL A 783 -18.98 -8.32 11.04
C VAL A 783 -18.09 -7.12 11.39
N LEU A 784 -17.40 -6.56 10.41
CA LEU A 784 -16.66 -5.33 10.58
C LEU A 784 -17.60 -4.14 10.37
N ALA A 785 -17.37 -3.01 11.05
CA ALA A 785 -18.11 -1.78 10.78
C ALA A 785 -18.14 -1.47 9.27
N GLY A 786 -19.27 -1.03 8.74
CA GLY A 786 -19.46 -0.72 7.31
C GLY A 786 -19.49 -1.92 6.37
N LYS A 787 -19.62 -3.16 6.89
CA LYS A 787 -19.77 -4.38 6.10
C LYS A 787 -21.08 -5.10 6.39
N SER A 788 -21.46 -5.97 5.46
CA SER A 788 -22.66 -6.79 5.55
C SER A 788 -22.31 -8.24 5.91
N VAL A 789 -23.16 -8.90 6.69
CA VAL A 789 -23.06 -10.34 6.96
C VAL A 789 -24.41 -11.02 6.78
N ARG A 790 -24.41 -12.20 6.14
CA ARG A 790 -25.59 -13.03 5.87
C ARG A 790 -25.63 -14.23 6.82
N VAL A 791 -26.73 -14.43 7.53
CA VAL A 791 -26.97 -15.57 8.43
C VAL A 791 -28.12 -16.40 7.89
N ASN A 792 -27.97 -17.73 7.82
CA ASN A 792 -29.05 -18.64 7.45
C ASN A 792 -29.89 -18.99 8.68
N LEU A 793 -31.14 -18.52 8.73
CA LEU A 793 -32.05 -18.69 9.87
C LEU A 793 -32.73 -20.07 9.89
N THR A 794 -32.73 -20.80 8.78
CA THR A 794 -33.28 -22.16 8.70
C THR A 794 -32.25 -23.24 9.01
N GLU A 795 -30.98 -22.86 9.19
CA GLU A 795 -29.92 -23.78 9.60
C GLU A 795 -30.13 -24.25 11.05
N SER A 796 -30.09 -25.56 11.28
CA SER A 796 -30.39 -26.21 12.57
C SER A 796 -31.81 -25.99 13.13
N ALA A 797 -32.72 -25.37 12.36
CA ALA A 797 -34.14 -25.31 12.71
C ALA A 797 -34.87 -26.63 12.39
N THR A 798 -35.94 -26.94 13.11
CA THR A 798 -36.74 -28.18 12.93
C THR A 798 -38.23 -27.87 12.78
N GLY A 799 -39.00 -28.81 12.18
CA GLY A 799 -40.44 -28.63 11.94
C GLY A 799 -40.80 -27.80 10.71
N GLY A 800 -39.93 -27.76 9.69
CA GLY A 800 -40.23 -27.17 8.38
C GLY A 800 -41.16 -28.04 7.50
N PRO A 801 -41.47 -27.62 6.26
CA PRO A 801 -40.83 -26.53 5.51
C PRO A 801 -41.18 -25.13 6.04
N PHE A 802 -40.20 -24.23 6.01
CA PHE A 802 -40.36 -22.84 6.42
C PHE A 802 -40.72 -21.97 5.21
N THR A 803 -41.72 -21.11 5.37
CA THR A 803 -42.26 -20.23 4.31
C THR A 803 -41.85 -18.77 4.49
N GLY A 804 -40.89 -18.50 5.39
CA GLY A 804 -40.37 -17.16 5.67
C GLY A 804 -39.96 -16.98 7.13
N ALA A 805 -39.58 -15.75 7.48
CA ALA A 805 -39.27 -15.35 8.86
C ALA A 805 -39.80 -13.94 9.14
N ARG A 806 -39.83 -13.56 10.43
CA ARG A 806 -40.13 -12.20 10.86
C ARG A 806 -39.20 -11.79 12.00
N LEU A 807 -38.54 -10.64 11.83
CA LEU A 807 -37.81 -9.97 12.91
C LEU A 807 -38.81 -9.44 13.96
N VAL A 808 -38.50 -9.68 15.22
CA VAL A 808 -39.25 -9.19 16.38
C VAL A 808 -38.70 -7.83 16.84
N ASP A 809 -37.39 -7.64 16.71
CA ASP A 809 -36.67 -6.40 17.04
C ASP A 809 -35.95 -5.86 15.80
N LEU A 810 -35.81 -4.54 15.71
CA LEU A 810 -34.98 -3.87 14.69
C LEU A 810 -33.68 -3.32 15.33
N PRO A 811 -32.55 -3.33 14.60
CA PRO A 811 -31.31 -2.77 15.12
C PRO A 811 -31.40 -1.24 15.27
N PRO A 812 -30.68 -0.65 16.25
CA PRO A 812 -30.46 0.80 16.29
C PRO A 812 -29.73 1.26 15.01
N LYS A 813 -30.22 2.33 14.36
CA LYS A 813 -29.63 2.87 13.12
C LYS A 813 -28.15 3.26 13.23
N THR A 814 -27.66 3.52 14.43
CA THR A 814 -26.25 3.81 14.73
C THR A 814 -25.35 2.57 14.68
N LEU A 815 -25.93 1.37 14.76
CA LEU A 815 -25.22 0.09 14.73
C LEU A 815 -25.39 -0.63 13.39
N GLY A 816 -26.54 -0.51 12.73
CA GLY A 816 -26.74 -1.05 11.39
C GLY A 816 -28.19 -1.09 10.94
N ASN A 817 -28.42 -1.82 9.85
CA ASN A 817 -29.73 -2.17 9.31
C ASN A 817 -29.85 -3.70 9.18
N ALA A 818 -31.07 -4.23 9.22
CA ALA A 818 -31.33 -5.66 9.09
C ALA A 818 -32.45 -5.91 8.07
N THR A 819 -32.23 -6.85 7.14
CA THR A 819 -33.21 -7.24 6.12
C THR A 819 -33.33 -8.75 6.02
N LEU A 820 -34.51 -9.24 5.68
CA LEU A 820 -34.79 -10.67 5.49
C LEU A 820 -34.89 -10.99 4.00
N GLY A 821 -34.36 -12.13 3.59
CA GLY A 821 -34.44 -12.65 2.23
C GLY A 821 -34.77 -14.15 2.21
N GLU A 822 -35.38 -14.62 1.12
CA GLU A 822 -35.84 -16.00 0.97
C GLU A 822 -35.27 -16.61 -0.33
N SER A 823 -34.91 -17.89 -0.30
CA SER A 823 -34.42 -18.62 -1.49
C SER A 823 -34.76 -20.11 -1.40
N GLU A 824 -35.69 -20.55 -2.26
CA GLU A 824 -36.21 -21.91 -2.49
C GLU A 824 -36.71 -22.71 -1.25
N ASN A 825 -35.91 -22.85 -0.19
CA ASN A 825 -36.28 -23.45 1.11
C ASN A 825 -35.54 -22.83 2.32
N ASN A 826 -34.68 -21.82 2.11
CA ASN A 826 -33.93 -21.16 3.18
C ASN A 826 -34.36 -19.71 3.38
N VAL A 827 -34.27 -19.24 4.62
CA VAL A 827 -34.52 -17.84 5.00
C VAL A 827 -33.24 -17.25 5.57
N TYR A 828 -32.83 -16.09 5.06
CA TYR A 828 -31.60 -15.41 5.42
C TYR A 828 -31.88 -14.08 6.11
N LEU A 829 -30.99 -13.72 7.04
CA LEU A 829 -30.90 -12.40 7.64
C LEU A 829 -29.62 -11.73 7.18
N ASP A 830 -29.76 -10.66 6.42
CA ASP A 830 -28.66 -9.76 6.06
C ASP A 830 -28.59 -8.62 7.07
N PHE A 831 -27.44 -8.45 7.71
CA PHE A 831 -27.16 -7.36 8.63
C PHE A 831 -26.05 -6.47 8.08
N ASP A 832 -26.39 -5.22 7.77
CA ASP A 832 -25.49 -4.19 7.29
C ASP A 832 -25.01 -3.35 8.48
N ALA A 833 -23.77 -3.54 8.93
CA ALA A 833 -23.21 -2.75 10.03
C ALA A 833 -22.94 -1.31 9.58
N ALA A 834 -23.30 -0.32 10.39
CA ALA A 834 -22.99 1.08 10.08
C ALA A 834 -21.46 1.32 10.09
N SER A 835 -20.96 2.26 9.28
CA SER A 835 -19.52 2.46 9.02
C SER A 835 -18.68 2.87 10.24
N GLN A 836 -19.32 3.31 11.33
CA GLN A 836 -18.69 3.69 12.60
C GLN A 836 -19.23 2.88 13.80
N ALA A 837 -19.94 1.77 13.55
CA ALA A 837 -20.50 0.93 14.59
C ALA A 837 -19.44 0.08 15.30
N SER A 838 -19.67 -0.23 16.58
CA SER A 838 -18.92 -1.24 17.34
C SER A 838 -19.77 -1.79 18.48
N GLY A 839 -19.42 -2.97 18.99
CA GLY A 839 -20.13 -3.64 20.08
C GLY A 839 -21.00 -4.79 19.59
N THR A 840 -22.12 -5.07 20.25
CA THR A 840 -23.01 -6.20 19.91
C THR A 840 -24.45 -5.77 19.64
N VAL A 841 -25.11 -6.48 18.72
CA VAL A 841 -26.53 -6.32 18.38
C VAL A 841 -27.20 -7.68 18.45
N ALA A 842 -28.15 -7.87 19.36
CA ALA A 842 -28.97 -9.06 19.43
C ALA A 842 -30.36 -8.78 18.85
N LEU A 843 -30.75 -9.50 17.80
CA LEU A 843 -32.07 -9.39 17.16
C LEU A 843 -32.85 -10.70 17.37
N ARG A 844 -34.07 -10.62 17.90
CA ARG A 844 -34.96 -11.79 17.96
C ARG A 844 -35.73 -11.96 16.65
N TYR A 845 -35.98 -13.20 16.27
CA TYR A 845 -36.74 -13.56 15.07
C TYR A 845 -37.62 -14.79 15.32
N VAL A 846 -38.65 -14.98 14.49
CA VAL A 846 -39.45 -16.21 14.42
C VAL A 846 -39.43 -16.77 13.01
N LEU A 847 -39.42 -18.10 12.87
CA LEU A 847 -39.65 -18.79 11.60
C LEU A 847 -41.15 -18.98 11.38
N LEU A 848 -41.56 -18.88 10.13
CA LEU A 848 -42.94 -19.07 9.68
C LEU A 848 -43.05 -20.38 8.89
N THR A 849 -44.17 -21.06 9.08
CA THR A 849 -44.63 -22.18 8.24
C THR A 849 -46.01 -21.82 7.70
N GLN A 850 -46.57 -22.64 6.81
CA GLN A 850 -47.90 -22.40 6.22
C GLN A 850 -49.00 -22.19 7.27
N ASP A 851 -48.95 -22.91 8.40
CA ASP A 851 -50.03 -22.95 9.40
C ASP A 851 -49.61 -22.52 10.82
N SER A 852 -48.32 -22.23 11.07
CA SER A 852 -47.80 -21.91 12.41
C SER A 852 -46.48 -21.11 12.41
N GLN A 853 -46.08 -20.55 13.56
CA GLN A 853 -44.79 -19.86 13.76
C GLN A 853 -44.00 -20.48 14.92
N SER A 854 -42.66 -20.40 14.88
CA SER A 854 -41.81 -20.86 15.98
C SER A 854 -41.89 -19.93 17.21
N ALA A 855 -41.40 -20.42 18.35
CA ALA A 855 -40.98 -19.53 19.44
C ALA A 855 -39.83 -18.60 18.97
N PRO A 856 -39.65 -17.40 19.57
CA PRO A 856 -38.57 -16.50 19.19
C PRO A 856 -37.18 -17.06 19.50
N ALA A 857 -36.30 -17.05 18.50
CA ALA A 857 -34.87 -17.32 18.63
C ALA A 857 -34.06 -16.03 18.41
N THR A 858 -32.75 -16.03 18.72
CA THR A 858 -31.92 -14.81 18.69
C THR A 858 -30.75 -14.96 17.73
N VAL A 859 -30.49 -13.92 16.92
CA VAL A 859 -29.22 -13.75 16.19
C VAL A 859 -28.41 -12.65 16.87
N THR A 860 -27.20 -12.96 17.32
CA THR A 860 -26.29 -11.99 17.94
C THR A 860 -25.14 -11.66 16.97
N PHE A 861 -25.10 -10.40 16.54
CA PHE A 861 -24.01 -9.84 15.74
C PHE A 861 -22.97 -9.19 16.64
N THR A 862 -21.69 -9.49 16.42
CA THR A 862 -20.55 -8.79 17.02
C THR A 862 -19.92 -7.89 15.97
N ILE A 863 -19.97 -6.58 16.19
CA ILE A 863 -19.44 -5.56 15.29
C ILE A 863 -18.05 -5.14 15.79
N ALA A 864 -17.02 -5.49 15.02
CA ALA A 864 -15.68 -4.97 15.22
C ALA A 864 -15.63 -3.50 14.78
N GLY A 865 -15.23 -2.60 15.68
CA GLY A 865 -14.96 -1.21 15.36
C GLY A 865 -13.63 -1.07 14.62
N ARG A 866 -13.51 -0.05 13.75
CA ARG A 866 -12.23 0.30 13.12
C ARG A 866 -11.45 1.27 14.03
N PRO A 867 -10.10 1.26 14.04
CA PRO A 867 -9.28 2.21 14.79
C PRO A 867 -9.43 3.68 14.38
N ASP A 868 -8.69 4.58 15.04
CA ASP A 868 -8.62 6.00 14.71
C ASP A 868 -7.44 6.27 13.75
N PRO A 869 -7.68 6.55 12.46
CA PRO A 869 -6.61 6.71 11.48
C PRO A 869 -5.70 7.91 11.74
N SER A 870 -6.12 8.89 12.56
CA SER A 870 -5.28 10.04 12.89
C SER A 870 -4.19 9.74 13.92
N LYS A 871 -4.20 8.53 14.50
CA LYS A 871 -3.19 8.02 15.46
C LYS A 871 -2.30 6.93 14.87
N ASP A 872 -2.56 6.51 13.64
CA ASP A 872 -1.77 5.51 12.92
C ASP A 872 -0.44 6.16 12.45
N PRO A 873 0.74 5.62 12.83
CA PRO A 873 2.03 6.19 12.47
C PRO A 873 2.32 6.12 10.97
N ASP A 874 1.78 5.14 10.25
CA ASP A 874 1.88 5.02 8.79
C ASP A 874 1.07 6.10 8.08
N VAL A 875 -0.15 6.38 8.58
CA VAL A 875 -0.98 7.49 8.07
C VAL A 875 -0.31 8.84 8.35
N LEU A 876 0.14 9.06 9.59
CA LEU A 876 0.80 10.31 10.01
C LEU A 876 2.08 10.56 9.21
N GLY A 877 2.92 9.53 9.07
CA GLY A 877 4.16 9.59 8.29
C GLY A 877 3.90 9.83 6.81
N LEU A 878 2.93 9.14 6.20
CA LEU A 878 2.62 9.27 4.76
C LEU A 878 2.18 10.70 4.41
N VAL A 879 1.26 11.27 5.17
CA VAL A 879 0.72 12.60 4.87
C VAL A 879 1.75 13.70 5.17
N SER A 880 2.54 13.53 6.24
CA SER A 880 3.67 14.39 6.56
C SER A 880 4.73 14.36 5.45
N ALA A 881 5.05 13.17 4.91
CA ALA A 881 5.97 13.00 3.80
C ALA A 881 5.49 13.71 2.52
N GLN A 882 4.21 13.57 2.12
CA GLN A 882 3.66 14.29 0.96
C GLN A 882 3.78 15.82 1.10
N ILE A 883 3.59 16.34 2.30
CA ILE A 883 3.68 17.77 2.64
C ILE A 883 5.12 18.27 2.59
N GLN A 884 6.02 17.57 3.27
CA GLN A 884 7.45 17.85 3.29
C GLN A 884 8.02 17.80 1.87
N SER A 885 7.65 16.78 1.09
CA SER A 885 7.97 16.62 -0.32
C SER A 885 7.53 17.82 -1.17
N ALA A 886 6.32 18.34 -0.96
CA ALA A 886 5.87 19.55 -1.65
C ALA A 886 6.71 20.78 -1.30
N GLN A 887 6.98 21.02 -0.02
CA GLN A 887 7.85 22.13 0.42
C GLN A 887 9.27 21.99 -0.13
N ASN A 888 9.81 20.77 -0.12
CA ASN A 888 11.09 20.41 -0.69
C ASN A 888 11.17 20.73 -2.18
N PHE A 889 10.13 20.43 -2.97
CA PHE A 889 10.07 20.83 -4.38
C PHE A 889 10.14 22.35 -4.57
N ALA A 890 9.37 23.15 -3.81
CA ALA A 890 9.45 24.61 -3.87
C ALA A 890 10.85 25.11 -3.50
N ARG A 891 11.36 24.73 -2.32
CA ARG A 891 12.67 25.15 -1.80
C ARG A 891 13.81 24.76 -2.74
N ALA A 892 13.72 23.61 -3.41
CA ALA A 892 14.76 23.18 -4.34
C ALA A 892 14.71 23.90 -5.70
N GLN A 893 13.52 24.21 -6.23
CA GLN A 893 13.41 25.07 -7.41
C GLN A 893 13.86 26.50 -7.12
N ILE A 894 13.42 27.09 -5.98
CA ILE A 894 13.90 28.40 -5.51
C ILE A 894 15.43 28.41 -5.43
N ARG A 895 16.07 27.38 -4.85
CA ARG A 895 17.53 27.25 -4.79
C ARG A 895 18.17 27.22 -6.18
N ASN A 896 17.74 26.33 -7.08
CA ASN A 896 18.31 26.21 -8.42
C ASN A 896 18.24 27.53 -9.22
N PHE A 897 17.11 28.24 -9.18
CA PHE A 897 16.96 29.54 -9.85
C PHE A 897 17.72 30.66 -9.13
N SER A 898 17.79 30.64 -7.79
CA SER A 898 18.57 31.62 -7.01
C SER A 898 20.08 31.48 -7.24
N ASP A 899 20.61 30.25 -7.28
CA ASP A 899 22.02 30.00 -7.55
C ASP A 899 22.41 30.43 -8.98
N ARG A 900 21.46 30.45 -9.94
CA ARG A 900 21.67 31.09 -11.25
C ARG A 900 21.70 32.61 -11.15
N LEU A 901 20.72 33.23 -10.49
CA LEU A 901 20.66 34.70 -10.28
C LEU A 901 21.96 35.21 -9.63
N GLU A 902 22.46 34.48 -8.63
CA GLU A 902 23.73 34.67 -7.94
C GLU A 902 25.00 34.54 -8.82
N THR A 903 24.89 34.14 -10.08
CA THR A 903 25.99 34.20 -11.07
C THR A 903 25.93 35.42 -11.98
N LEU A 904 24.76 36.07 -12.09
CA LEU A 904 24.54 37.22 -12.98
C LEU A 904 25.17 38.52 -12.43
N HIS A 905 25.39 38.60 -11.12
CA HIS A 905 26.02 39.76 -10.46
C HIS A 905 27.46 40.05 -10.94
N ASN A 906 28.09 39.19 -11.74
CA ASN A 906 29.51 39.30 -12.07
C ASN A 906 29.77 39.67 -13.54
N PRO A 907 30.16 40.93 -13.86
CA PRO A 907 30.30 41.40 -15.25
C PRO A 907 31.44 40.74 -16.05
N ALA A 908 32.24 39.88 -15.41
CA ALA A 908 33.31 39.10 -16.04
C ALA A 908 32.84 37.72 -16.58
N SER A 909 31.56 37.37 -16.52
CA SER A 909 31.03 36.20 -17.23
C SER A 909 30.98 36.47 -18.74
N VAL A 910 31.93 35.87 -19.48
CA VAL A 910 32.14 36.14 -20.91
C VAL A 910 31.11 35.42 -21.79
N HIS A 911 30.65 36.11 -22.83
CA HIS A 911 29.76 35.64 -23.90
C HIS A 911 30.52 34.88 -25.01
N SER A 912 29.92 33.88 -25.67
CA SER A 912 30.22 33.38 -27.05
C SER A 912 29.86 31.90 -27.32
N GLY A 913 28.90 31.67 -28.22
CA GLY A 913 29.06 30.83 -29.43
C GLY A 913 28.78 29.31 -29.35
N MET A 914 27.56 28.91 -29.76
CA MET A 914 27.06 27.61 -30.29
C MET A 914 27.97 26.34 -30.19
N ASN A 915 27.48 25.11 -29.88
CA ASN A 915 26.23 24.49 -30.34
C ASN A 915 25.92 23.17 -29.58
N GLY A 916 24.63 22.92 -29.25
CA GLY A 916 24.05 21.56 -29.13
C GLY A 916 24.38 20.65 -27.92
N ILE A 917 23.44 20.54 -26.97
CA ILE A 917 23.25 19.35 -26.12
C ILE A 917 21.77 18.97 -26.13
N ARG A 918 21.44 17.68 -26.30
CA ARG A 918 20.09 17.12 -26.12
C ARG A 918 20.13 16.07 -25.01
N PHE A 919 19.19 16.13 -24.07
CA PHE A 919 19.01 15.08 -23.07
C PHE A 919 17.68 14.35 -23.30
N ASN A 920 17.73 13.02 -23.29
CA ASN A 920 16.53 12.18 -23.25
C ASN A 920 15.99 12.11 -21.82
N MET A 921 14.68 12.22 -21.66
CA MET A 921 14.02 12.20 -20.35
C MET A 921 13.96 10.76 -19.79
N PRO A 922 14.29 10.53 -18.51
CA PRO A 922 13.99 9.26 -17.86
C PRO A 922 12.50 9.18 -17.51
N SER A 923 11.68 8.68 -18.46
CA SER A 923 10.28 8.35 -18.18
C SER A 923 10.17 6.98 -17.51
N SER A 924 9.58 6.93 -16.31
CA SER A 924 9.14 5.66 -15.68
C SER A 924 7.61 5.64 -15.56
N LYS A 925 7.02 4.48 -15.85
CA LYS A 925 5.57 4.23 -15.80
C LYS A 925 5.01 4.46 -14.39
N LYS A 926 3.68 4.58 -14.27
CA LYS A 926 2.98 4.48 -12.96
C LYS A 926 3.21 3.08 -12.37
N GLU A 927 3.14 2.91 -11.04
CA GLU A 927 3.19 1.60 -10.36
C GLU A 927 1.92 0.74 -10.57
N ARG A 928 1.25 0.87 -11.72
CA ARG A 928 0.21 -0.05 -12.19
C ARG A 928 0.80 -0.97 -13.24
N GLY A 929 1.34 -2.10 -12.77
CA GLY A 929 1.69 -3.26 -13.59
C GLY A 929 3.19 -3.43 -13.86
N LEU A 930 3.73 -4.48 -13.24
CA LEU A 930 4.89 -5.30 -13.63
C LEU A 930 6.30 -4.69 -13.60
N ASP A 931 7.16 -5.54 -13.02
CA ASP A 931 8.55 -5.85 -13.36
C ASP A 931 9.69 -4.86 -13.04
N ASP A 932 10.69 -5.43 -12.36
CA ASP A 932 12.01 -5.74 -12.93
C ASP A 932 12.44 -5.01 -14.23
N THR A 933 13.76 -4.78 -14.33
CA THR A 933 14.50 -4.29 -15.53
C THR A 933 14.43 -2.78 -15.85
N LEU A 934 14.32 -1.92 -14.85
CA LEU A 934 14.46 -0.46 -15.02
C LEU A 934 15.92 0.04 -15.25
N TRP A 935 16.93 -0.84 -15.30
CA TRP A 935 18.34 -0.45 -15.51
C TRP A 935 18.99 -0.93 -16.82
N ASN A 936 18.48 -2.00 -17.46
CA ASN A 936 19.08 -2.54 -18.69
C ASN A 936 18.68 -1.73 -19.94
N SER A 937 17.42 -1.26 -20.00
CA SER A 937 16.86 -0.54 -21.15
C SER A 937 17.43 0.88 -21.36
N ALA A 938 18.17 1.42 -20.39
CA ALA A 938 18.83 2.72 -20.48
C ALA A 938 20.26 2.67 -21.07
N TRP A 939 20.89 1.50 -21.16
CA TRP A 939 22.31 1.37 -21.52
C TRP A 939 22.58 0.78 -22.92
N GLU A 940 21.59 0.17 -23.57
CA GLU A 940 21.80 -0.49 -24.89
C GLU A 940 21.66 0.44 -26.11
N ASN A 941 21.09 1.64 -25.94
CA ASN A 941 20.77 2.55 -27.05
C ASN A 941 21.91 3.51 -27.48
N ASN A 942 23.17 3.22 -27.13
CA ASN A 942 24.30 4.14 -27.41
C ASN A 942 25.56 3.45 -28.01
N ARG A 943 25.38 2.44 -28.86
CA ARG A 943 26.47 1.74 -29.58
C ARG A 943 26.49 2.03 -31.09
N GLN A 944 26.33 3.29 -31.50
CA GLN A 944 26.71 3.75 -32.84
C GLN A 944 27.63 4.97 -32.74
N THR A 945 28.94 4.68 -32.75
CA THR A 945 30.02 5.65 -32.91
C THR A 945 30.16 6.10 -34.37
N PRO A 946 30.11 7.40 -34.68
CA PRO A 946 30.81 7.97 -35.81
C PRO A 946 32.31 8.10 -35.47
N GLU A 947 33.18 7.90 -36.45
CA GLU A 947 34.64 7.99 -36.26
C GLU A 947 35.09 9.42 -35.92
N LEU A 948 36.08 9.52 -35.02
CA LEU A 948 36.80 10.76 -34.74
C LEU A 948 37.85 11.02 -35.83
N PRO A 949 37.89 12.22 -36.46
CA PRO A 949 39.02 12.60 -37.29
C PRO A 949 40.30 12.74 -36.45
N GLN A 950 41.40 12.16 -36.92
CA GLN A 950 42.70 12.33 -36.26
C GLN A 950 43.18 13.78 -36.34
N LEU A 951 43.42 14.41 -35.19
CA LEU A 951 44.12 15.69 -35.11
C LEU A 951 45.63 15.45 -35.08
N THR A 952 46.26 15.61 -36.24
CA THR A 952 47.71 15.67 -36.36
C THR A 952 48.23 17.03 -35.91
N ASP A 953 49.37 17.00 -35.22
CA ASP A 953 50.18 18.11 -34.73
C ASP A 953 50.21 19.38 -35.62
N LYS A 954 50.02 20.55 -35.00
CA LYS A 954 50.64 21.82 -35.44
C LYS A 954 50.67 22.92 -34.38
N THR A 955 51.81 23.61 -34.36
CA THR A 955 52.23 24.66 -33.44
C THR A 955 51.44 25.98 -33.53
N SER A 956 51.33 26.64 -32.37
CA SER A 956 51.39 28.10 -32.13
C SER A 956 50.97 29.08 -33.24
N ALA A 957 49.86 29.78 -33.02
CA ALA A 957 49.67 31.15 -33.51
C ALA A 957 48.74 31.95 -32.58
N GLN A 958 49.21 33.10 -32.08
CA GLN A 958 48.33 34.11 -31.49
C GLN A 958 47.51 34.76 -32.61
N HIS A 959 46.19 34.81 -32.47
CA HIS A 959 45.35 35.68 -33.29
C HIS A 959 44.26 36.33 -32.41
N PRO A 960 44.11 37.66 -32.42
CA PRO A 960 43.11 38.34 -31.61
C PRO A 960 41.72 38.12 -32.21
N LEU A 961 40.87 37.35 -31.54
CA LEU A 961 39.50 37.12 -32.00
C LEU A 961 38.58 38.29 -31.64
N ASN A 962 37.77 38.66 -32.64
CA ASN A 962 36.90 39.82 -32.63
C ASN A 962 35.68 39.59 -31.70
N ARG A 963 35.40 40.52 -30.78
CA ARG A 963 34.33 40.38 -29.78
C ARG A 963 32.95 40.65 -30.39
N ASN A 964 32.23 39.61 -30.79
CA ASN A 964 30.79 39.74 -31.06
C ASN A 964 29.97 39.52 -29.79
N ASN A 965 29.09 40.48 -29.51
CA ASN A 965 28.41 40.65 -28.24
C ASN A 965 27.09 39.86 -28.20
N SER A 966 27.16 38.55 -27.94
CA SER A 966 25.96 37.77 -27.57
C SER A 966 25.37 38.30 -26.26
N ARG A 967 24.06 38.21 -26.09
CA ARG A 967 23.32 38.68 -24.90
C ARG A 967 22.47 37.58 -24.27
N ILE A 968 22.56 36.34 -24.75
CA ILE A 968 21.75 35.20 -24.31
C ILE A 968 22.67 34.17 -23.67
N ASN A 969 22.35 33.73 -22.47
CA ASN A 969 23.00 32.59 -21.81
C ASN A 969 22.02 31.43 -21.63
N TYR A 970 22.55 30.22 -21.51
CA TYR A 970 21.79 29.03 -21.10
C TYR A 970 22.52 28.35 -19.93
N TRP A 971 21.77 27.67 -19.08
CA TRP A 971 22.34 26.99 -17.92
C TRP A 971 21.55 25.72 -17.59
N THR A 972 22.23 24.79 -16.90
CA THR A 972 21.59 23.62 -16.31
C THR A 972 22.21 23.32 -14.95
N GLY A 973 21.38 22.94 -13.99
CA GLY A 973 21.80 22.56 -12.65
C GLY A 973 20.93 21.45 -12.11
N GLY A 974 21.49 20.64 -11.22
CA GLY A 974 20.75 19.60 -10.54
C GLY A 974 21.34 19.28 -9.18
N PHE A 975 20.55 18.58 -8.37
CA PHE A 975 20.92 18.23 -7.00
C PHE A 975 20.34 16.85 -6.64
N VAL A 976 20.93 16.27 -5.60
CA VAL A 976 20.35 15.19 -4.81
C VAL A 976 20.38 15.61 -3.34
N ASP A 977 19.25 15.49 -2.66
CA ASP A 977 19.02 15.87 -1.27
C ASP A 977 18.47 14.66 -0.51
N PHE A 978 19.04 14.39 0.65
CA PHE A 978 18.68 13.28 1.53
C PHE A 978 18.33 13.84 2.90
N GLY A 979 17.25 13.35 3.51
CA GLY A 979 16.84 13.77 4.85
C GLY A 979 15.99 12.76 5.59
N HIS A 980 15.75 13.06 6.86
CA HIS A 980 14.94 12.26 7.77
C HIS A 980 14.16 13.17 8.72
N SER A 981 12.94 12.77 9.06
CA SER A 981 12.03 13.48 9.98
C SER A 981 11.20 12.48 10.77
N GLY A 982 10.90 12.76 12.04
CA GLY A 982 10.11 11.87 12.88
C GLY A 982 9.49 12.57 14.09
N LYS A 983 8.31 12.11 14.49
CA LYS A 983 7.55 12.58 15.66
C LYS A 983 6.59 11.49 16.13
N ASP A 984 6.50 11.28 17.44
CA ASP A 984 5.49 10.43 18.10
C ASP A 984 5.32 9.02 17.50
N GLY A 985 6.44 8.37 17.15
CA GLY A 985 6.47 7.00 16.57
C GLY A 985 6.29 6.96 15.05
N ALA A 986 5.77 8.01 14.43
CA ALA A 986 5.78 8.18 12.98
C ALA A 986 7.15 8.75 12.54
N SER A 987 7.74 8.19 11.49
CA SER A 987 8.94 8.77 10.87
C SER A 987 9.01 8.45 9.38
N PHE A 988 9.78 9.25 8.65
CA PHE A 988 10.07 9.00 7.25
C PHE A 988 11.48 9.47 6.89
N SER A 989 12.04 8.89 5.82
CA SER A 989 13.27 9.35 5.19
C SER A 989 13.00 9.63 3.71
N HIS A 990 13.61 10.68 3.16
CA HIS A 990 13.38 11.11 1.79
C HIS A 990 14.67 11.15 0.96
N THR A 991 14.55 10.83 -0.32
CA THR A 991 15.54 11.13 -1.36
C THR A 991 14.88 11.98 -2.44
N LEU A 992 15.32 13.23 -2.53
CA LEU A 992 14.82 14.24 -3.47
C LEU A 992 15.89 14.50 -4.53
N VAL A 993 15.54 14.30 -5.80
CA VAL A 993 16.37 14.64 -6.96
C VAL A 993 15.67 15.74 -7.75
N GLY A 994 16.42 16.73 -8.22
CA GLY A 994 15.86 17.71 -9.15
C GLY A 994 16.88 18.23 -10.15
N ILE A 995 16.37 18.61 -11.32
CA ILE A 995 17.14 19.18 -12.43
C ILE A 995 16.35 20.38 -12.94
N SER A 996 17.02 21.52 -13.12
CA SER A 996 16.46 22.73 -13.69
C SER A 996 17.36 23.26 -14.80
N THR A 997 16.76 23.81 -15.84
CA THR A 997 17.47 24.45 -16.96
C THR A 997 16.71 25.69 -17.41
N GLY A 998 17.43 26.69 -17.89
CA GLY A 998 16.83 27.94 -18.34
C GLY A 998 17.73 28.73 -19.27
N ALA A 999 17.18 29.86 -19.71
CA ALA A 999 17.86 30.84 -20.54
C ALA A 999 17.56 32.25 -20.03
N ASP A 1000 18.55 33.14 -20.09
CA ASP A 1000 18.43 34.54 -19.70
C ASP A 1000 19.02 35.48 -20.74
N TYR A 1001 18.45 36.68 -20.80
CA TYR A 1001 18.82 37.75 -21.71
C TYR A 1001 19.25 39.00 -20.95
N GLN A 1002 20.42 39.55 -21.30
CA GLN A 1002 20.92 40.79 -20.73
C GLN A 1002 20.34 42.01 -21.48
N PHE A 1003 19.43 42.72 -20.83
CA PHE A 1003 18.78 43.91 -21.38
C PHE A 1003 19.70 45.14 -21.30
N THR A 1004 20.25 45.37 -20.10
CA THR A 1004 21.29 46.38 -19.82
C THR A 1004 22.42 45.73 -19.01
N PRO A 1005 23.60 46.36 -18.87
CA PRO A 1005 24.68 45.81 -18.04
C PRO A 1005 24.29 45.55 -16.58
N GLU A 1006 23.22 46.20 -16.09
CA GLU A 1006 22.69 46.13 -14.73
C GLU A 1006 21.40 45.32 -14.61
N PHE A 1007 20.77 44.89 -15.71
CA PHE A 1007 19.51 44.15 -15.70
C PHE A 1007 19.48 42.96 -16.66
N THR A 1008 19.28 41.78 -16.10
CA THR A 1008 19.16 40.50 -16.81
C THR A 1008 17.89 39.78 -16.36
N ALA A 1009 17.11 39.24 -17.30
CA ALA A 1009 15.94 38.43 -16.97
C ALA A 1009 15.83 37.19 -17.87
N GLY A 1010 15.19 36.14 -17.34
CA GLY A 1010 15.13 34.84 -17.98
C GLY A 1010 13.96 33.99 -17.53
N MET A 1011 13.92 32.79 -18.08
CA MET A 1011 12.93 31.77 -17.77
C MET A 1011 13.58 30.39 -17.77
N GLY A 1012 12.99 29.45 -17.03
CA GLY A 1012 13.44 28.08 -17.03
C GLY A 1012 12.36 27.10 -16.61
N ILE A 1013 12.67 25.83 -16.81
CA ILE A 1013 11.86 24.68 -16.44
C ILE A 1013 12.64 23.80 -15.46
N GLY A 1014 11.92 23.11 -14.59
CA GLY A 1014 12.47 22.23 -13.59
C GLY A 1014 11.68 20.96 -13.45
N PHE A 1015 12.37 19.88 -13.11
CA PHE A 1015 11.80 18.59 -12.77
C PHE A 1015 12.29 18.21 -11.38
N GLY A 1016 11.39 17.70 -10.55
CA GLY A 1016 11.69 17.14 -9.24
C GLY A 1016 11.09 15.74 -9.10
N ARG A 1017 11.81 14.85 -8.43
CA ARG A 1017 11.28 13.58 -7.93
C ARG A 1017 11.68 13.42 -6.48
N ASP A 1018 10.74 12.97 -5.67
CA ASP A 1018 10.93 12.66 -4.26
C ASP A 1018 10.48 11.22 -4.02
N VAL A 1019 11.28 10.44 -3.30
CA VAL A 1019 10.86 9.14 -2.77
C VAL A 1019 11.02 9.21 -1.27
N SER A 1020 9.90 9.11 -0.57
CA SER A 1020 9.83 9.09 0.88
C SER A 1020 9.38 7.72 1.36
N ASP A 1021 10.22 7.06 2.17
CA ASP A 1021 9.92 5.80 2.86
C ASP A 1021 9.45 6.09 4.29
N ILE A 1022 8.34 5.48 4.70
CA ILE A 1022 7.63 5.76 5.95
C ILE A 1022 7.69 4.54 6.87
N GLY A 1023 8.20 4.74 8.08
CA GLY A 1023 8.39 3.69 9.09
C GLY A 1023 9.17 2.49 8.56
N ASP A 1024 8.94 1.34 9.19
CA ASP A 1024 9.55 0.04 8.82
C ASP A 1024 8.54 -0.93 8.17
N SER A 1025 7.28 -0.50 8.01
CA SER A 1025 6.15 -1.28 7.46
C SER A 1025 6.20 -1.46 5.93
N GLY A 1026 7.05 -0.69 5.25
CA GLY A 1026 7.11 -0.62 3.79
C GLY A 1026 6.19 0.42 3.14
N SER A 1027 5.46 1.23 3.92
CA SER A 1027 4.75 2.42 3.44
C SER A 1027 5.68 3.38 2.67
N ARG A 1028 5.20 3.96 1.57
CA ARG A 1028 5.99 4.81 0.67
C ARG A 1028 5.14 5.87 -0.03
N SER A 1029 5.72 7.05 -0.21
CA SER A 1029 5.21 8.12 -1.08
C SER A 1029 6.24 8.46 -2.17
N ASN A 1030 5.82 8.54 -3.43
CA ASN A 1030 6.65 8.84 -4.60
C ASN A 1030 6.09 10.09 -5.28
N GLY A 1031 6.68 11.24 -4.95
CA GLY A 1031 6.29 12.55 -5.47
C GLY A 1031 7.02 12.89 -6.77
N ARG A 1032 6.33 13.60 -7.67
CA ARG A 1032 6.87 14.17 -8.90
C ARG A 1032 6.43 15.63 -9.01
N SER A 1033 7.34 16.48 -9.46
CA SER A 1033 7.09 17.91 -9.71
C SER A 1033 7.58 18.30 -11.09
N VAL A 1034 6.77 19.06 -11.83
CA VAL A 1034 7.16 19.73 -13.08
C VAL A 1034 6.90 21.21 -12.92
N SER A 1035 7.95 22.01 -13.05
CA SER A 1035 7.99 23.42 -12.70
C SER A 1035 8.37 24.31 -13.88
N SER A 1036 7.83 25.52 -13.91
CA SER A 1036 8.25 26.62 -14.80
C SER A 1036 8.41 27.90 -13.98
N ALA A 1037 9.51 28.64 -14.18
CA ALA A 1037 9.78 29.88 -13.46
C ALA A 1037 10.27 31.00 -14.39
N PHE A 1038 9.92 32.23 -14.02
CA PHE A 1038 10.51 33.47 -14.53
C PHE A 1038 11.37 34.09 -13.45
N TYR A 1039 12.51 34.66 -13.83
CA TYR A 1039 13.46 35.24 -12.89
C TYR A 1039 14.15 36.48 -13.49
N GLY A 1040 14.63 37.37 -12.63
CA GLY A 1040 15.42 38.53 -13.03
C GLY A 1040 16.32 39.03 -11.92
N SER A 1041 17.47 39.58 -12.33
CA SER A 1041 18.47 40.19 -11.46
C SER A 1041 18.68 41.64 -11.88
N TYR A 1042 18.59 42.56 -10.93
CA TYR A 1042 18.92 43.97 -11.09
C TYR A 1042 20.08 44.30 -10.15
N HIS A 1043 21.23 44.68 -10.71
CA HIS A 1043 22.50 44.78 -9.98
C HIS A 1043 23.29 46.07 -10.29
N PRO A 1044 22.80 47.26 -9.87
CA PRO A 1044 23.55 48.51 -9.99
C PRO A 1044 24.76 48.53 -9.03
N ASP A 1045 25.95 48.62 -9.61
CA ASP A 1045 27.25 48.59 -8.92
C ASP A 1045 27.43 47.36 -8.00
N ASN A 1046 27.47 47.57 -6.68
CA ASN A 1046 27.65 46.53 -5.67
C ASN A 1046 26.33 46.10 -5.00
N TYR A 1047 25.20 46.77 -5.29
CA TYR A 1047 23.89 46.37 -4.75
C TYR A 1047 23.21 45.42 -5.73
N PHE A 1048 22.46 44.44 -5.23
CA PHE A 1048 21.62 43.60 -6.08
C PHE A 1048 20.22 43.36 -5.49
N ILE A 1049 19.27 43.16 -6.39
CA ILE A 1049 17.91 42.67 -6.13
C ILE A 1049 17.62 41.58 -7.15
N ASP A 1050 17.44 40.37 -6.66
CA ASP A 1050 17.05 39.20 -7.44
C ASP A 1050 15.59 38.84 -7.13
N GLY A 1051 14.79 38.58 -8.16
CA GLY A 1051 13.41 38.14 -8.02
C GLY A 1051 13.12 36.92 -8.89
N LEU A 1052 12.36 35.97 -8.37
CA LEU A 1052 11.84 34.85 -9.13
C LEU A 1052 10.40 34.49 -8.72
N ILE A 1053 9.62 34.02 -9.69
CA ILE A 1053 8.29 33.45 -9.48
C ILE A 1053 8.12 32.22 -10.38
N GLY A 1054 7.52 31.16 -9.85
CA GLY A 1054 7.29 29.93 -10.58
C GLY A 1054 6.03 29.21 -10.15
N TYR A 1055 5.66 28.24 -10.98
CA TYR A 1055 4.52 27.37 -10.82
C TYR A 1055 4.97 25.92 -11.03
N SER A 1056 4.44 25.00 -10.23
CA SER A 1056 4.67 23.55 -10.35
C SER A 1056 3.35 22.79 -10.39
N HIS A 1057 3.27 21.77 -11.24
CA HIS A 1057 2.30 20.69 -11.10
C HIS A 1057 2.92 19.57 -10.25
N LEU A 1058 2.16 19.03 -9.30
CA LEU A 1058 2.58 17.96 -8.39
C LEU A 1058 1.74 16.69 -8.63
N ASP A 1059 2.37 15.53 -8.58
CA ASP A 1059 1.73 14.21 -8.73
C ASP A 1059 2.37 13.25 -7.72
N TYR A 1060 1.56 12.56 -6.92
CA TYR A 1060 2.01 11.62 -5.89
C TYR A 1060 1.36 10.25 -6.11
N ASP A 1061 2.18 9.20 -6.15
CA ASP A 1061 1.76 7.80 -6.01
C ASP A 1061 2.16 7.34 -4.61
N SER A 1062 1.23 6.72 -3.88
CA SER A 1062 1.43 6.31 -2.50
C SER A 1062 0.94 4.89 -2.23
N ARG A 1063 1.66 4.18 -1.37
CA ARG A 1063 1.23 2.94 -0.74
C ARG A 1063 1.34 3.08 0.78
N ARG A 1064 0.32 2.61 1.49
CA ARG A 1064 0.25 2.63 2.95
C ARG A 1064 0.01 1.23 3.46
N TYR A 1065 0.83 0.74 4.38
CA TYR A 1065 0.58 -0.52 5.06
C TYR A 1065 -0.65 -0.39 5.98
N VAL A 1066 -1.44 -1.45 6.05
CA VAL A 1066 -2.68 -1.51 6.83
C VAL A 1066 -2.59 -2.69 7.79
N THR A 1067 -2.28 -2.37 9.05
CA THR A 1067 -1.93 -3.33 10.10
C THR A 1067 -3.03 -4.37 10.37
N GLU A 1068 -4.30 -3.99 10.22
CA GLU A 1068 -5.45 -4.84 10.52
C GLU A 1068 -5.68 -5.97 9.51
N MET A 1069 -5.06 -5.90 8.33
CA MET A 1069 -5.27 -6.86 7.24
C MET A 1069 -3.99 -7.33 6.53
N ASP A 1070 -2.81 -6.92 6.99
CA ASP A 1070 -1.49 -7.27 6.41
C ASP A 1070 -1.44 -7.00 4.89
N HIS A 1071 -1.89 -5.81 4.48
CA HIS A 1071 -2.02 -5.41 3.08
C HIS A 1071 -1.70 -3.94 2.85
N PHE A 1072 -1.55 -3.53 1.59
CA PHE A 1072 -1.28 -2.13 1.22
C PHE A 1072 -2.50 -1.44 0.59
N ALA A 1073 -2.93 -0.34 1.21
CA ALA A 1073 -3.76 0.67 0.56
C ALA A 1073 -2.92 1.43 -0.49
N ARG A 1074 -3.56 1.90 -1.57
CA ARG A 1074 -2.93 2.64 -2.68
C ARG A 1074 -3.70 3.92 -3.00
N GLY A 1075 -2.98 5.03 -3.19
CA GLY A 1075 -3.58 6.33 -3.54
C GLY A 1075 -2.77 7.13 -4.57
N ASP A 1076 -3.47 7.72 -5.55
CA ASP A 1076 -2.95 8.75 -6.45
C ASP A 1076 -3.41 10.14 -5.92
N ARG A 1077 -2.49 11.10 -5.69
CA ARG A 1077 -2.83 12.47 -5.27
C ARG A 1077 -2.17 13.52 -6.17
N GLY A 1078 -2.99 14.29 -6.89
CA GLY A 1078 -2.53 15.46 -7.66
C GLY A 1078 -2.43 16.73 -6.80
N GLY A 1079 -1.67 17.72 -7.25
CA GLY A 1079 -1.58 19.03 -6.63
C GLY A 1079 -0.95 20.08 -7.53
N TYR A 1080 -0.92 21.31 -7.05
CA TYR A 1080 -0.24 22.42 -7.71
C TYR A 1080 0.36 23.38 -6.70
N GLN A 1081 1.40 24.10 -7.12
CA GLN A 1081 2.20 24.94 -6.25
C GLN A 1081 2.61 26.22 -6.98
N VAL A 1082 2.51 27.36 -6.31
CA VAL A 1082 3.17 28.60 -6.71
C VAL A 1082 4.31 28.82 -5.74
N PHE A 1083 5.48 29.20 -6.25
CA PHE A 1083 6.65 29.50 -5.43
C PHE A 1083 7.31 30.80 -5.92
N GLY A 1084 8.05 31.47 -5.06
CA GLY A 1084 8.78 32.68 -5.42
C GLY A 1084 9.77 33.09 -4.35
N ALA A 1085 10.73 33.91 -4.73
CA ALA A 1085 11.69 34.48 -3.80
C ALA A 1085 12.12 35.88 -4.25
N VAL A 1086 12.43 36.71 -3.26
CA VAL A 1086 13.14 37.98 -3.45
C VAL A 1086 14.40 37.93 -2.59
N THR A 1087 15.56 38.14 -3.21
CA THR A 1087 16.87 38.24 -2.52
C THR A 1087 17.43 39.63 -2.75
N THR A 1088 18.04 40.23 -1.73
CA THR A 1088 18.79 41.47 -1.88
C THR A 1088 20.03 41.45 -0.99
N GLY A 1089 21.11 42.08 -1.44
CA GLY A 1089 22.38 42.07 -0.73
C GLY A 1089 23.36 43.10 -1.27
N TYR A 1090 24.59 43.02 -0.78
CA TYR A 1090 25.68 43.91 -1.17
C TYR A 1090 26.99 43.14 -1.38
N ASP A 1091 27.60 43.30 -2.54
CA ASP A 1091 28.82 42.63 -2.95
C ASP A 1091 30.08 43.45 -2.57
N TYR A 1092 30.78 43.02 -1.51
CA TYR A 1092 32.12 43.53 -1.18
C TYR A 1092 33.18 42.83 -2.04
N ARG A 1093 33.63 43.51 -3.09
CA ARG A 1093 34.58 43.00 -4.09
C ARG A 1093 36.01 43.48 -3.83
N LEU A 1094 36.90 42.53 -3.55
CA LEU A 1094 38.36 42.65 -3.55
C LEU A 1094 38.92 41.89 -4.79
N PRO A 1095 40.20 42.05 -5.18
CA PRO A 1095 40.72 41.48 -6.42
C PRO A 1095 40.45 39.97 -6.61
N ASP A 1096 40.69 39.18 -5.56
CA ASP A 1096 40.51 37.72 -5.59
C ASP A 1096 39.38 37.22 -4.66
N LEU A 1097 38.73 38.11 -3.90
CA LEU A 1097 37.77 37.76 -2.84
C LEU A 1097 36.47 38.55 -2.98
N LEU A 1098 35.34 37.86 -3.01
CA LEU A 1098 34.00 38.42 -2.85
C LEU A 1098 33.44 38.02 -1.47
N ILE A 1099 32.85 38.97 -0.77
CA ILE A 1099 31.99 38.73 0.41
C ILE A 1099 30.64 39.38 0.13
N SER A 1100 29.56 38.61 0.23
CA SER A 1100 28.21 39.05 -0.12
C SER A 1100 27.23 38.68 1.00
N PRO A 1101 26.98 39.58 1.98
CA PRO A 1101 25.83 39.49 2.87
C PRO A 1101 24.53 39.76 2.12
N TYR A 1102 23.50 38.95 2.40
CA TYR A 1102 22.19 39.06 1.77
C TYR A 1102 21.04 38.70 2.73
N GLY A 1103 19.86 39.22 2.43
CA GLY A 1103 18.58 38.79 2.98
C GLY A 1103 17.70 38.22 1.86
N ARG A 1104 16.94 37.17 2.16
CA ARG A 1104 16.04 36.50 1.22
C ARG A 1104 14.68 36.26 1.87
N LEU A 1105 13.60 36.58 1.17
CA LEU A 1105 12.24 36.20 1.52
C LEU A 1105 11.74 35.18 0.50
N GLN A 1106 11.33 34.01 0.97
CA GLN A 1106 10.80 32.91 0.16
C GLN A 1106 9.31 32.74 0.46
N LEU A 1107 8.55 32.47 -0.59
CA LEU A 1107 7.10 32.28 -0.55
C LEU A 1107 6.79 30.96 -1.26
N SER A 1108 5.94 30.11 -0.70
CA SER A 1108 5.24 29.09 -1.49
C SER A 1108 3.80 28.91 -1.05
N ARG A 1109 2.95 28.56 -2.01
CA ARG A 1109 1.55 28.19 -1.78
C ARG A 1109 1.23 26.94 -2.56
N THR A 1110 1.01 25.85 -1.83
CA THR A 1110 0.71 24.53 -2.37
C THR A 1110 -0.75 24.20 -2.11
N ARG A 1111 -1.46 23.67 -3.11
CA ARG A 1111 -2.72 22.96 -2.92
C ARG A 1111 -2.54 21.51 -3.34
N LEU A 1112 -2.78 20.60 -2.40
CA LEU A 1112 -2.90 19.17 -2.66
C LEU A 1112 -4.39 18.84 -2.74
N ASN A 1113 -4.78 18.07 -3.77
CA ASN A 1113 -6.17 17.69 -3.97
C ASN A 1113 -6.61 16.67 -2.92
N SER A 1114 -7.92 16.47 -2.78
CA SER A 1114 -8.48 15.31 -2.09
C SER A 1114 -8.22 14.05 -2.91
N TYR A 1115 -8.01 12.92 -2.24
CA TYR A 1115 -7.92 11.61 -2.86
C TYR A 1115 -8.52 10.56 -1.93
N THR A 1116 -8.86 9.40 -2.49
CA THR A 1116 -9.32 8.23 -1.74
C THR A 1116 -8.42 7.07 -2.10
N GLU A 1117 -8.02 6.31 -1.08
CA GLU A 1117 -7.26 5.08 -1.24
C GLU A 1117 -8.11 3.96 -1.86
N SER A 1118 -7.42 2.88 -2.23
CA SER A 1118 -8.00 1.67 -2.77
C SER A 1118 -7.16 0.46 -2.38
N ASN A 1119 -7.78 -0.72 -2.37
CA ASN A 1119 -7.18 -2.04 -2.08
C ASN A 1119 -6.93 -2.34 -0.58
N ALA A 1120 -7.49 -1.56 0.34
CA ALA A 1120 -7.63 -1.90 1.76
C ALA A 1120 -9.08 -2.09 2.22
N ASP A 1121 -10.04 -2.07 1.30
CA ASP A 1121 -11.45 -2.42 1.51
C ASP A 1121 -12.11 -1.58 2.63
N ALA A 1122 -12.43 -2.17 3.79
CA ALA A 1122 -12.96 -1.42 4.93
C ALA A 1122 -12.00 -0.35 5.49
N TYR A 1123 -10.71 -0.49 5.21
CA TYR A 1123 -9.64 0.35 5.75
C TYR A 1123 -9.06 1.34 4.73
N ASP A 1124 -9.66 1.43 3.53
CA ASP A 1124 -9.37 2.49 2.57
C ASP A 1124 -9.73 3.85 3.19
N LEU A 1125 -8.79 4.81 3.20
CA LEU A 1125 -9.00 6.16 3.72
C LEU A 1125 -9.29 7.16 2.61
N ALA A 1126 -10.10 8.17 2.91
CA ALA A 1126 -10.27 9.35 2.08
C ALA A 1126 -9.65 10.57 2.76
N PHE A 1127 -8.82 11.30 2.03
CA PHE A 1127 -8.11 12.49 2.49
C PHE A 1127 -8.70 13.74 1.84
N ALA A 1128 -8.91 14.80 2.63
CA ALA A 1128 -9.42 16.07 2.13
C ALA A 1128 -8.38 16.85 1.30
N SER A 1129 -8.87 17.82 0.52
CA SER A 1129 -8.00 18.80 -0.11
C SER A 1129 -7.34 19.68 0.94
N GLN A 1130 -6.05 19.97 0.76
CA GLN A 1130 -5.21 20.67 1.72
C GLN A 1130 -4.52 21.85 1.03
N VAL A 1131 -4.42 22.98 1.73
CA VAL A 1131 -3.66 24.15 1.28
C VAL A 1131 -2.57 24.42 2.31
N LEU A 1132 -1.33 24.51 1.84
CA LEU A 1132 -0.19 24.92 2.63
C LEU A 1132 0.30 26.26 2.09
N ASN A 1133 0.55 27.19 3.00
CA ASN A 1133 1.28 28.42 2.70
C ASN A 1133 2.56 28.35 3.52
N ASP A 1134 3.68 28.67 2.91
CA ASP A 1134 5.00 28.68 3.54
C ASP A 1134 5.65 30.03 3.23
N VAL A 1135 6.19 30.66 4.27
CA VAL A 1135 6.89 31.93 4.21
C VAL A 1135 8.16 31.79 5.02
N THR A 1136 9.31 31.79 4.33
CA THR A 1136 10.62 31.62 4.97
C THR A 1136 11.45 32.88 4.82
N GLY A 1137 11.90 33.45 5.94
CA GLY A 1137 12.93 34.49 5.95
C GLY A 1137 14.30 33.85 6.09
N ALA A 1138 15.28 34.34 5.35
CA ALA A 1138 16.66 33.91 5.44
C ALA A 1138 17.62 35.10 5.46
N VAL A 1139 18.69 34.99 6.25
CA VAL A 1139 19.81 35.93 6.28
C VAL A 1139 21.10 35.13 6.15
N GLY A 1140 21.98 35.54 5.24
CA GLY A 1140 23.16 34.77 4.92
C GLY A 1140 24.36 35.61 4.51
N ILE A 1141 25.52 34.97 4.53
CA ILE A 1141 26.78 35.50 4.02
C ILE A 1141 27.35 34.44 3.06
N ARG A 1142 27.61 34.86 1.83
CA ARG A 1142 28.34 34.10 0.82
C ARG A 1142 29.75 34.65 0.69
N THR A 1143 30.74 33.78 0.49
CA THR A 1143 32.08 34.18 0.06
C THR A 1143 32.48 33.44 -1.20
N GLN A 1144 33.30 34.07 -2.05
CA GLN A 1144 33.97 33.42 -3.17
C GLN A 1144 35.44 33.83 -3.20
N TYR A 1145 36.34 32.88 -3.45
CA TYR A 1145 37.77 33.13 -3.59
C TYR A 1145 38.29 32.56 -4.91
N ALA A 1146 38.99 33.39 -5.71
CA ALA A 1146 39.52 33.02 -7.01
C ALA A 1146 40.97 32.53 -6.90
N LEU A 1147 41.24 31.36 -7.47
CA LEU A 1147 42.54 30.71 -7.53
C LEU A 1147 42.93 30.49 -9.00
N PRO A 1148 43.94 31.21 -9.53
CA PRO A 1148 44.42 30.97 -10.89
C PRO A 1148 45.15 29.63 -10.99
N LEU A 1149 44.74 28.80 -11.95
CA LEU A 1149 45.43 27.56 -12.33
C LEU A 1149 46.08 27.75 -13.71
N THR A 1150 46.99 26.86 -14.09
CA THR A 1150 47.69 26.96 -15.39
C THR A 1150 46.79 26.70 -16.61
N TRP A 1151 45.60 26.14 -16.39
CA TRP A 1151 44.66 25.71 -17.44
C TRP A 1151 43.21 26.19 -17.22
N SER A 1152 42.93 26.87 -16.10
CA SER A 1152 41.60 27.35 -15.71
C SER A 1152 41.68 28.37 -14.57
N MET A 1153 40.54 28.92 -14.14
CA MET A 1153 40.42 29.60 -12.85
C MET A 1153 39.49 28.79 -11.95
N LEU A 1154 39.97 28.37 -10.77
CA LEU A 1154 39.14 27.73 -9.76
C LEU A 1154 38.51 28.81 -8.88
N ARG A 1155 37.19 28.76 -8.65
CA ARG A 1155 36.53 29.55 -7.62
C ARG A 1155 36.08 28.65 -6.50
N TRP A 1156 36.65 28.84 -5.31
CA TRP A 1156 36.10 28.28 -4.08
C TRP A 1156 34.95 29.15 -3.59
N GLN A 1157 33.90 28.54 -3.06
CA GLN A 1157 32.73 29.23 -2.52
C GLN A 1157 32.35 28.66 -1.16
N SER A 1158 31.84 29.50 -0.26
CA SER A 1158 31.13 29.08 0.94
C SER A 1158 29.90 29.93 1.21
N ARG A 1159 28.93 29.35 1.93
CA ARG A 1159 27.67 29.99 2.35
C ARG A 1159 27.38 29.60 3.79
N VAL A 1160 27.01 30.59 4.61
CA VAL A 1160 26.38 30.39 5.91
C VAL A 1160 25.06 31.15 5.88
N GLU A 1161 23.94 30.47 6.10
CA GLU A 1161 22.60 31.05 6.06
C GLU A 1161 21.78 30.57 7.27
N TYR A 1162 21.13 31.49 7.97
CA TYR A 1162 20.11 31.19 8.98
C TYR A 1162 18.74 31.40 8.34
N THR A 1163 17.83 30.44 8.52
CA THR A 1163 16.48 30.48 7.98
C THR A 1163 15.44 30.28 9.09
N HIS A 1164 14.35 31.06 9.04
CA HIS A 1164 13.21 30.94 9.94
C HIS A 1164 11.90 30.87 9.11
N ALA A 1165 11.10 29.84 9.34
CA ALA A 1165 9.79 29.65 8.72
C ALA A 1165 8.68 30.26 9.59
N PHE A 1166 7.97 31.24 9.05
CA PHE A 1166 6.88 31.97 9.72
C PHE A 1166 5.51 31.30 9.55
N SER A 1167 5.47 30.02 9.20
CA SER A 1167 4.25 29.29 8.85
C SER A 1167 4.11 28.00 9.66
N ASP A 1168 2.89 27.71 10.08
CA ASP A 1168 2.56 26.49 10.80
C ASP A 1168 2.62 25.28 9.87
N GLN A 1169 3.03 24.11 10.37
CA GLN A 1169 3.14 22.89 9.57
C GLN A 1169 1.77 22.38 9.05
N GLY A 1170 0.67 22.87 9.62
CA GLY A 1170 -0.70 22.64 9.14
C GLY A 1170 -1.35 21.39 9.73
N ARG A 1171 -2.51 21.02 9.19
CA ARG A 1171 -3.25 19.81 9.56
C ARG A 1171 -3.82 19.13 8.33
N ALA A 1172 -3.93 17.81 8.37
CA ALA A 1172 -4.58 17.00 7.35
C ALA A 1172 -5.90 16.44 7.88
N ARG A 1173 -6.94 16.46 7.04
CA ARG A 1173 -8.26 15.94 7.39
C ARG A 1173 -8.53 14.68 6.59
N LEU A 1174 -9.05 13.66 7.25
CA LEU A 1174 -9.22 12.32 6.71
C LEU A 1174 -10.43 11.60 7.33
N GLY A 1175 -10.88 10.54 6.67
CA GLY A 1175 -11.87 9.60 7.17
C GLY A 1175 -11.73 8.25 6.48
N TYR A 1176 -12.53 7.25 6.86
CA TYR A 1176 -12.66 6.04 6.04
C TYR A 1176 -13.45 6.36 4.78
N ALA A 1177 -13.10 5.74 3.65
CA ALA A 1177 -13.66 6.03 2.33
C ALA A 1177 -15.20 5.98 2.26
N ASP A 1178 -15.82 5.11 3.07
CA ASP A 1178 -17.27 4.94 3.20
C ASP A 1178 -17.94 5.91 4.21
N SER A 1179 -17.14 6.68 4.96
CA SER A 1179 -17.59 7.65 5.98
C SER A 1179 -17.38 9.11 5.57
N GLY A 1180 -16.50 9.38 4.59
CA GLY A 1180 -16.09 10.71 4.16
C GLY A 1180 -14.60 10.99 4.43
N ASN A 1181 -14.17 12.23 4.20
CA ASN A 1181 -12.75 12.63 4.30
C ASN A 1181 -12.47 13.71 5.36
N ASP A 1182 -13.37 13.86 6.33
CA ASP A 1182 -13.36 14.97 7.30
C ASP A 1182 -13.74 14.51 8.73
N SER A 1183 -13.58 13.21 9.00
CA SER A 1183 -13.98 12.57 10.26
C SER A 1183 -12.93 12.76 11.37
N TRP A 1184 -11.65 12.83 10.99
CA TRP A 1184 -10.52 13.08 11.88
C TRP A 1184 -9.58 14.15 11.30
N SER A 1185 -8.75 14.71 12.18
CA SER A 1185 -7.73 15.70 11.83
C SER A 1185 -6.38 15.30 12.43
N ALA A 1186 -5.44 14.94 11.57
CA ALA A 1186 -4.06 14.66 11.92
C ALA A 1186 -3.22 15.96 11.98
N GLU A 1187 -2.38 16.11 13.01
CA GLU A 1187 -1.27 17.05 12.98
C GLU A 1187 -0.12 16.44 12.17
N VAL A 1188 0.40 17.21 11.22
CA VAL A 1188 1.51 16.77 10.37
C VAL A 1188 2.82 17.34 10.92
N PHE A 1189 3.92 16.65 10.65
CA PHE A 1189 5.25 17.07 11.07
C PHE A 1189 6.23 17.13 9.88
N GLY A 1190 7.38 17.76 10.07
CA GLY A 1190 8.39 17.90 9.02
C GLY A 1190 9.64 18.60 9.53
N ASP A 1191 10.28 19.37 8.66
CA ASP A 1191 11.48 20.14 8.98
C ASP A 1191 11.31 21.09 10.17
N SER A 1192 12.42 21.33 10.88
CA SER A 1192 12.54 22.40 11.84
C SER A 1192 12.17 23.77 11.23
N GLN A 1193 11.46 24.60 11.98
CA GLN A 1193 11.13 25.99 11.61
C GLN A 1193 12.37 26.88 11.64
N GLU A 1194 13.35 26.56 12.49
CA GLU A 1194 14.64 27.26 12.57
C GLU A 1194 15.78 26.36 12.09
N ASN A 1195 16.51 26.79 11.05
CA ASN A 1195 17.64 26.02 10.50
C ASN A 1195 18.89 26.88 10.29
N ILE A 1196 20.06 26.26 10.46
CA ILE A 1196 21.32 26.75 9.92
C ILE A 1196 21.72 25.89 8.72
N VAL A 1197 22.08 26.58 7.64
CA VAL A 1197 22.60 26.02 6.39
C VAL A 1197 24.08 26.34 6.27
N LEU A 1198 24.89 25.31 6.03
CA LEU A 1198 26.32 25.42 5.76
C LEU A 1198 26.63 24.84 4.38
N GLY A 1199 27.13 25.66 3.47
CA GLY A 1199 27.44 25.29 2.09
C GLY A 1199 28.90 25.53 1.74
N MET A 1200 29.48 24.64 0.93
CA MET A 1200 30.79 24.79 0.30
C MET A 1200 30.75 24.32 -1.15
N GLY A 1201 31.50 24.96 -2.04
CA GLY A 1201 31.50 24.60 -3.47
C GLY A 1201 32.75 25.02 -4.23
N LEU A 1202 32.89 24.43 -5.42
CA LEU A 1202 34.00 24.65 -6.35
C LEU A 1202 33.42 24.84 -7.75
N ASP A 1203 33.76 25.94 -8.43
CA ASP A 1203 33.50 26.15 -9.86
C ASP A 1203 34.82 26.20 -10.64
N PHE A 1204 34.90 25.50 -11.77
CA PHE A 1204 36.06 25.53 -12.66
C PHE A 1204 35.72 26.37 -13.89
N LEU A 1205 36.33 27.55 -14.03
CA LEU A 1205 36.16 28.39 -15.21
C LEU A 1205 37.11 27.89 -16.30
N LEU A 1206 36.56 27.14 -17.27
CA LEU A 1206 37.29 26.59 -18.40
C LEU A 1206 37.28 27.57 -19.59
N PRO A 1207 38.23 27.43 -20.55
CA PRO A 1207 38.12 28.09 -21.85
C PRO A 1207 36.78 27.77 -22.55
N HIS A 1208 36.31 28.69 -23.41
CA HIS A 1208 35.02 28.60 -24.13
C HIS A 1208 33.77 28.67 -23.23
N ASN A 1209 33.83 29.44 -22.14
CA ASN A 1209 32.67 29.81 -21.31
C ASN A 1209 31.92 28.64 -20.65
N ILE A 1210 32.56 27.48 -20.52
CA ILE A 1210 32.03 26.30 -19.82
C ILE A 1210 32.49 26.36 -18.36
N THR A 1211 31.53 26.41 -17.43
CA THR A 1211 31.80 26.46 -15.98
C THR A 1211 31.05 25.34 -15.26
N PRO A 1212 31.62 24.13 -15.16
CA PRO A 1212 31.13 23.09 -14.28
C PRO A 1212 31.47 23.43 -12.83
N GLY A 1213 30.57 23.07 -11.92
CA GLY A 1213 30.77 23.21 -10.50
C GLY A 1213 30.07 22.14 -9.69
N ILE A 1214 30.59 21.90 -8.49
CA ILE A 1214 30.04 20.98 -7.50
C ILE A 1214 29.95 21.70 -6.15
N ALA A 1215 28.87 21.47 -5.41
CA ALA A 1215 28.68 21.99 -4.07
C ALA A 1215 28.10 20.92 -3.14
N TYR A 1216 28.43 21.05 -1.87
CA TYR A 1216 27.85 20.28 -0.76
C TYR A 1216 27.20 21.25 0.21
N GLN A 1217 26.01 20.93 0.69
CA GLN A 1217 25.26 21.72 1.65
C GLN A 1217 24.68 20.81 2.75
N GLY A 1218 24.92 21.16 4.01
CA GLY A 1218 24.26 20.55 5.16
C GLY A 1218 23.27 21.51 5.79
N THR A 1219 22.12 20.99 6.22
CA THR A 1219 21.07 21.73 6.95
C THR A 1219 20.91 21.11 8.34
N LEU A 1220 20.88 21.96 9.37
CA LEU A 1220 20.71 21.56 10.77
C LEU A 1220 19.57 22.35 11.41
N GLY A 1221 18.51 21.64 11.80
CA GLY A 1221 17.42 22.17 12.61
C GLY A 1221 17.85 22.51 14.04
N LEU A 1222 17.42 23.66 14.53
CA LEU A 1222 17.77 24.21 15.84
C LEU A 1222 16.69 24.01 16.92
N ASP A 1223 15.48 23.62 16.51
CA ASP A 1223 14.34 23.43 17.40
C ASP A 1223 14.16 21.97 17.88
N ALA A 1224 13.00 21.68 18.49
CA ALA A 1224 12.68 20.37 19.05
C ALA A 1224 12.52 19.25 18.00
N ALA A 1225 12.22 19.56 16.74
CA ALA A 1225 12.12 18.56 15.66
C ALA A 1225 13.51 18.07 15.20
N ARG A 1226 14.56 18.87 15.42
CA ARG A 1226 15.98 18.52 15.17
C ARG A 1226 16.24 17.94 13.77
N SER A 1227 15.53 18.41 12.74
CA SER A 1227 15.66 17.83 11.40
C SER A 1227 17.07 18.01 10.84
N ARG A 1228 17.47 17.09 9.97
CA ARG A 1228 18.80 17.10 9.33
C ARG A 1228 18.67 16.68 7.88
N SER A 1229 19.28 17.44 6.99
CA SER A 1229 19.41 17.07 5.58
C SER A 1229 20.81 17.35 5.04
N GLN A 1230 21.19 16.57 4.02
CA GLN A 1230 22.44 16.70 3.30
C GLN A 1230 22.14 16.73 1.80
N MET A 1231 22.73 17.70 1.11
CA MET A 1231 22.55 17.92 -0.32
C MET A 1231 23.91 17.93 -1.04
N ILE A 1232 23.96 17.23 -2.17
CA ILE A 1232 25.03 17.34 -3.16
C ILE A 1232 24.43 17.98 -4.41
N MET A 1233 25.07 19.03 -4.93
CA MET A 1233 24.64 19.78 -6.10
C MET A 1233 25.72 19.74 -7.18
N VAL A 1234 25.29 19.55 -8.43
CA VAL A 1234 26.14 19.60 -9.63
C VAL A 1234 25.54 20.60 -10.61
N ARG A 1235 26.33 21.57 -11.05
CA ARG A 1235 25.90 22.63 -11.96
C ARG A 1235 26.83 22.76 -13.16
N VAL A 1236 26.29 23.10 -14.32
CA VAL A 1236 27.06 23.39 -15.53
C VAL A 1236 26.46 24.62 -16.20
N ASN A 1237 27.19 25.73 -16.14
CA ASN A 1237 26.86 26.94 -16.89
C ASN A 1237 27.61 26.94 -18.23
N ILE A 1238 26.95 27.33 -19.31
CA ILE A 1238 27.53 27.42 -20.66
C ILE A 1238 27.14 28.79 -21.25
N GLY A 1239 28.10 29.71 -21.34
CA GLY A 1239 27.88 31.03 -21.96
C GLY A 1239 27.92 30.93 -23.49
N PHE A 1240 26.84 31.36 -24.16
CA PHE A 1240 26.69 31.35 -25.63
C PHE A 1240 26.76 32.77 -26.22
#